data_AF-A0A3R7XWY3-F1
#
_entry.id   AF-A0A3R7XWY3-F1
#
_cell.length_a   1.000
_cell.length_b   1.000
_cell.length_c   1.000
_cell.angle_alpha   90.00
_cell.angle_beta   90.00
_cell.angle_gamma   90.00
#
_symmetry.space_group_name_H-M   'P 1'
#
loop_
_entity.id
_entity.type
_entity.pdbx_description
1 polymer ?
#
loop_
_entity_poly.entity_id
_entity_poly.type
_entity_poly.pdbx_seq_one_letter_code
_entity_poly.pdbx_strand_id
1 'polypeptide(L)'
;MKTLNRALLAAGAAACALAPAIAPQADTLNQPLALEDVRHALTRTSFGASPADLRAYIGQPRAVLVGGILDDIGTPDTQPLPQFAQQWQAPIEFLYAKNETLGELAIGAQYVNLVDLSTWWMVEAMNTDSPFKEQMAMFWMDHFVTSFEAHENAHLTAQKFQTVRATMGGSFRDMLAAQLRDPALLLYLNNVENTAEAPNENLGRELLELFTLGQGRGYTEADIREVSRALTGYGIEDATGLYSFRPAEHDKGSKTIFGLRGNFSAADLPDLILSQPAFGPYIVEKMWRYFISDAPEAAEVAAITDLWRGSDWDLPTLYRGILSTPSFWDAANRGTLVKSPWELYVGFNRTFGTAPSEAAEMHDFPLSAGQALFMPPNVAGWNEGTAWITDSSLVERTAALQDLTDHWVYDSFEPYDAPALSQTAIQTETDGLRVGLVGLEWAWKEVEDDWKELGLALSLYDIGFEGQTYHSLSFFVGVGEGEGEREVYFGAEKEGCGTGCPLSSVLDRVTFETDEDGNTYHEVWINPRDASDGVGKLTASEQRFIAALIKAVPGMIAETENDATWRYMADEAAEEGLASPSFAEVQRASAQITKAFARSGQLSRAIPQAPALERGVSAQGSAGLPAEVLAMAVGTIKTPRSDDDEAIDQIVESIYDTLFEERAAVYQARLSETFAGPEQWLAAMPAQAQTSAGLEIALLPVRNPALATDDKAVEGLDDLLFSLVLDPRFHLK
;
A
#
# COMPACT_ATOMS: atom_id res chain seq x y z
N MET A 1 0.24 21.23 59.16
CA MET A 1 -0.61 20.06 59.52
C MET A 1 -1.81 20.53 60.33
N LYS A 2 -3.03 20.21 59.85
CA LYS A 2 -4.33 20.31 60.53
C LYS A 2 -4.86 21.71 60.88
N THR A 3 -5.22 22.54 59.89
CA THR A 3 -6.34 23.52 59.99
C THR A 3 -6.68 24.30 58.70
N LEU A 4 -6.05 24.03 57.55
CA LEU A 4 -6.39 24.69 56.28
C LEU A 4 -7.25 23.86 55.29
N ASN A 5 -7.68 22.64 55.64
CA ASN A 5 -8.37 21.72 54.72
C ASN A 5 -9.90 21.65 54.88
N ARG A 6 -10.58 22.71 55.37
CA ARG A 6 -12.06 22.70 55.48
C ARG A 6 -12.80 23.84 54.78
N ALA A 7 -12.10 24.86 54.27
CA ALA A 7 -12.74 25.94 53.51
C ALA A 7 -12.77 25.70 51.98
N LEU A 8 -11.94 24.78 51.45
CA LEU A 8 -11.90 24.45 50.02
C LEU A 8 -12.85 23.31 49.59
N LEU A 9 -13.48 22.63 50.54
CA LEU A 9 -14.42 21.51 50.27
C LEU A 9 -15.89 21.93 50.21
N ALA A 10 -16.23 23.19 50.48
CA ALA A 10 -17.60 23.70 50.43
C ALA A 10 -17.89 24.62 49.22
N ALA A 11 -16.87 25.00 48.44
CA ALA A 11 -17.05 25.76 47.19
C ALA A 11 -17.05 24.87 45.92
N GLY A 12 -16.77 23.57 46.05
CA GLY A 12 -16.78 22.61 44.94
C GLY A 12 -18.12 21.88 44.71
N ALA A 13 -19.15 22.14 45.53
CA ALA A 13 -20.42 21.42 45.46
C ALA A 13 -21.57 22.23 44.82
N ALA A 14 -21.32 23.45 44.34
CA ALA A 14 -22.32 24.31 43.69
C ALA A 14 -21.96 24.68 42.23
N ALA A 15 -21.00 23.99 41.61
CA ALA A 15 -20.64 24.13 40.19
C ALA A 15 -20.78 22.81 39.40
N CYS A 16 -21.50 21.81 39.94
CA CYS A 16 -21.85 20.58 39.22
C CYS A 16 -23.28 20.59 38.66
N ALA A 17 -23.84 21.76 38.40
CA ALA A 17 -25.14 21.89 37.73
C ALA A 17 -25.01 22.93 36.63
N LEU A 18 -24.40 22.52 35.52
CA LEU A 18 -24.60 22.96 34.14
C LEU A 18 -23.55 22.25 33.27
N ALA A 19 -23.49 20.91 33.36
CA ALA A 19 -23.10 20.15 32.17
C ALA A 19 -24.25 20.34 31.17
N PRO A 20 -24.00 20.66 29.89
CA PRO A 20 -25.04 20.52 28.89
C PRO A 20 -25.50 19.07 28.97
N ALA A 21 -26.80 18.86 29.12
CA ALA A 21 -27.34 17.52 29.15
C ALA A 21 -26.94 16.82 27.85
N ILE A 22 -26.27 15.66 27.95
CA ILE A 22 -26.07 14.68 26.85
C ILE A 22 -27.43 14.03 26.45
N ALA A 23 -28.55 14.63 26.85
CA ALA A 23 -29.89 14.14 26.63
C ALA A 23 -30.39 14.13 25.16
N PRO A 24 -29.97 15.01 24.22
CA PRO A 24 -30.54 14.95 22.86
C PRO A 24 -30.01 13.77 22.04
N GLN A 25 -28.83 13.23 22.36
CA GLN A 25 -28.19 12.18 21.55
C GLN A 25 -28.85 10.80 21.75
N ALA A 26 -29.24 10.48 23.00
CA ALA A 26 -29.94 9.24 23.31
C ALA A 26 -31.35 9.19 22.71
N ASP A 27 -32.05 10.32 22.64
CA ASP A 27 -33.37 10.39 21.98
C ASP A 27 -33.24 10.24 20.46
N THR A 28 -32.20 10.82 19.83
CA THR A 28 -31.93 10.66 18.39
C THR A 28 -31.65 9.22 18.01
N LEU A 29 -30.78 8.51 18.74
CA LEU A 29 -30.35 7.15 18.40
C LEU A 29 -31.45 6.07 18.57
N ASN A 30 -32.47 6.36 19.37
CA ASN A 30 -33.62 5.46 19.57
C ASN A 30 -34.74 5.66 18.53
N GLN A 31 -34.65 6.68 17.65
CA GLN A 31 -35.65 6.90 16.62
C GLN A 31 -35.64 5.77 15.59
N PRO A 32 -36.81 5.22 15.22
CA PRO A 32 -36.89 4.23 14.16
C PRO A 32 -36.58 4.87 12.80
N LEU A 33 -35.79 4.18 11.99
CA LEU A 33 -35.34 4.62 10.68
C LEU A 33 -36.49 4.60 9.67
N ALA A 34 -36.77 5.75 9.05
CA ALA A 34 -37.58 5.83 7.84
C ALA A 34 -36.77 5.43 6.58
N LEU A 35 -37.44 5.28 5.43
CA LEU A 35 -36.77 4.94 4.16
C LEU A 35 -35.63 5.91 3.84
N GLU A 36 -35.92 7.20 3.95
CA GLU A 36 -35.00 8.29 3.71
C GLU A 36 -33.85 8.35 4.71
N ASP A 37 -34.04 7.87 5.95
CA ASP A 37 -32.98 7.79 6.95
C ASP A 37 -31.99 6.68 6.59
N VAL A 38 -32.48 5.50 6.19
CA VAL A 38 -31.61 4.38 5.77
C VAL A 38 -30.83 4.77 4.51
N ARG A 39 -31.51 5.33 3.50
CA ARG A 39 -30.87 5.84 2.27
C ARG A 39 -29.80 6.88 2.58
N HIS A 40 -30.12 7.85 3.44
CA HIS A 40 -29.16 8.89 3.86
C HIS A 40 -27.92 8.29 4.51
N ALA A 41 -28.10 7.50 5.57
CA ALA A 41 -26.97 6.94 6.30
C ALA A 41 -26.09 6.07 5.41
N LEU A 42 -26.67 5.15 4.65
CA LEU A 42 -25.90 4.22 3.83
C LEU A 42 -25.31 4.86 2.57
N THR A 43 -25.87 5.94 2.04
CA THR A 43 -25.15 6.69 0.99
C THR A 43 -23.91 7.38 1.57
N ARG A 44 -23.98 7.85 2.83
CA ARG A 44 -22.85 8.51 3.50
C ARG A 44 -21.78 7.53 3.98
N THR A 45 -22.13 6.29 4.31
CA THR A 45 -21.22 5.32 4.95
C THR A 45 -20.93 4.09 4.11
N SER A 46 -21.76 3.81 3.11
CA SER A 46 -21.81 2.52 2.41
C SER A 46 -22.08 2.68 0.91
N PHE A 47 -21.80 3.87 0.35
CA PHE A 47 -21.99 4.27 -1.06
C PHE A 47 -23.43 4.34 -1.57
N GLY A 48 -24.31 3.51 -1.04
CA GLY A 48 -25.73 3.41 -1.40
C GLY A 48 -26.44 2.39 -0.53
N ALA A 49 -27.76 2.28 -0.69
CA ALA A 49 -28.58 1.32 0.03
C ALA A 49 -29.13 0.27 -0.95
N SER A 50 -28.77 -1.00 -0.75
CA SER A 50 -29.34 -2.11 -1.51
C SER A 50 -30.78 -2.41 -1.06
N PRO A 51 -31.59 -3.14 -1.86
CA PRO A 51 -32.90 -3.61 -1.42
C PRO A 51 -32.83 -4.41 -0.10
N ALA A 52 -31.82 -5.26 0.08
CA ALA A 52 -31.55 -5.95 1.35
C ALA A 52 -31.37 -4.98 2.53
N ASP A 53 -30.52 -3.96 2.37
CA ASP A 53 -30.26 -2.98 3.43
C ASP A 53 -31.54 -2.26 3.84
N LEU A 54 -32.32 -1.83 2.85
CA LEU A 54 -33.60 -1.15 3.08
C LEU A 54 -34.56 -2.04 3.87
N ARG A 55 -34.67 -3.33 3.53
CA ARG A 55 -35.51 -4.28 4.29
C ARG A 55 -34.97 -4.56 5.69
N ALA A 56 -33.66 -4.58 5.87
CA ALA A 56 -33.02 -4.89 7.14
C ALA A 56 -33.19 -3.76 8.17
N TYR A 57 -33.03 -2.49 7.73
CA TYR A 57 -32.89 -1.36 8.65
C TYR A 57 -34.14 -0.50 8.79
N ILE A 58 -35.08 -0.49 7.84
CA ILE A 58 -36.31 0.30 7.98
C ILE A 58 -37.08 -0.15 9.23
N GLY A 59 -37.47 0.82 10.06
CA GLY A 59 -38.16 0.61 11.33
C GLY A 59 -37.25 0.20 12.50
N GLN A 60 -35.96 -0.09 12.26
CA GLN A 60 -34.99 -0.32 13.33
C GLN A 60 -34.54 1.00 13.95
N PRO A 61 -34.14 1.02 15.24
CA PRO A 61 -33.50 2.20 15.83
C PRO A 61 -32.22 2.58 15.09
N ARG A 62 -31.94 3.88 14.93
CA ARG A 62 -30.68 4.41 14.38
C ARG A 62 -29.43 3.77 15.00
N ALA A 63 -29.46 3.50 16.31
CA ALA A 63 -28.37 2.84 17.02
C ALA A 63 -28.00 1.46 16.44
N VAL A 64 -28.97 0.71 15.91
CA VAL A 64 -28.73 -0.61 15.31
C VAL A 64 -27.93 -0.48 14.02
N LEU A 65 -28.31 0.47 13.15
CA LEU A 65 -27.58 0.73 11.91
C LEU A 65 -26.16 1.26 12.18
N VAL A 66 -26.02 2.23 13.10
CA VAL A 66 -24.68 2.76 13.48
C VAL A 66 -23.81 1.68 14.11
N GLY A 67 -24.39 0.77 14.90
CA GLY A 67 -23.70 -0.41 15.43
C GLY A 67 -23.19 -1.32 14.32
N GLY A 68 -24.08 -1.75 13.41
CA GLY A 68 -23.74 -2.64 12.30
C GLY A 68 -22.61 -2.10 11.41
N ILE A 69 -22.69 -0.82 11.02
CA ILE A 69 -21.65 -0.14 10.23
C ILE A 69 -20.25 -0.26 10.85
N LEU A 70 -20.17 -0.22 12.18
CA LEU A 70 -18.89 -0.21 12.89
C LEU A 70 -18.41 -1.62 13.26
N ASP A 71 -19.34 -2.56 13.50
CA ASP A 71 -19.02 -3.94 13.85
C ASP A 71 -18.33 -4.66 12.67
N ASP A 72 -18.62 -4.26 11.43
CA ASP A 72 -18.11 -4.89 10.22
C ASP A 72 -16.72 -4.40 9.78
N ILE A 73 -16.11 -3.38 10.41
CA ILE A 73 -14.79 -2.82 9.99
C ILE A 73 -13.69 -3.89 9.88
N GLY A 74 -13.79 -4.95 10.70
CA GLY A 74 -12.85 -6.07 10.71
C GLY A 74 -13.18 -7.21 9.74
N THR A 75 -14.23 -7.10 8.92
CA THR A 75 -14.64 -8.15 7.99
C THR A 75 -13.52 -8.45 6.98
N PRO A 76 -13.18 -9.74 6.76
CA PRO A 76 -12.22 -10.14 5.75
C PRO A 76 -12.65 -9.73 4.34
N ASP A 77 -11.69 -9.49 3.47
CA ASP A 77 -11.95 -9.11 2.08
C ASP A 77 -12.66 -10.25 1.33
N THR A 78 -13.53 -9.91 0.39
CA THR A 78 -14.30 -10.90 -0.40
C THR A 78 -13.45 -11.63 -1.43
N GLN A 79 -12.28 -11.06 -1.74
CA GLN A 79 -11.33 -11.54 -2.73
C GLN A 79 -9.89 -11.36 -2.22
N PRO A 80 -8.95 -12.25 -2.62
CA PRO A 80 -7.55 -12.04 -2.33
C PRO A 80 -7.05 -10.80 -3.05
N LEU A 81 -6.07 -10.10 -2.45
CA LEU A 81 -5.38 -9.00 -3.11
C LEU A 81 -4.76 -9.41 -4.45
N PRO A 82 -4.44 -8.44 -5.33
CA PRO A 82 -3.62 -8.67 -6.50
C PRO A 82 -2.38 -9.51 -6.19
N GLN A 83 -1.98 -10.37 -7.12
CA GLN A 83 -0.90 -11.32 -6.88
C GLN A 83 0.42 -10.59 -6.60
N PHE A 84 0.69 -9.51 -7.34
CA PHE A 84 1.88 -8.68 -7.16
C PHE A 84 1.97 -8.16 -5.71
N ALA A 85 0.87 -7.73 -5.12
CA ALA A 85 0.83 -7.21 -3.74
C ALA A 85 1.11 -8.26 -2.66
N GLN A 86 1.08 -9.55 -3.00
CA GLN A 86 1.36 -10.67 -2.10
C GLN A 86 2.75 -11.28 -2.33
N GLN A 87 3.48 -10.82 -3.34
CA GLN A 87 4.74 -11.38 -3.80
C GLN A 87 5.94 -10.53 -3.37
N TRP A 88 7.12 -11.12 -3.56
CA TRP A 88 8.38 -10.45 -3.39
C TRP A 88 8.60 -9.40 -4.49
N GLN A 89 9.18 -8.25 -4.13
CA GLN A 89 9.43 -7.12 -5.03
C GLN A 89 10.81 -7.25 -5.66
N ALA A 90 10.91 -7.31 -6.99
CA ALA A 90 12.19 -7.04 -7.65
C ALA A 90 12.58 -5.57 -7.45
N PRO A 91 13.83 -5.27 -7.01
CA PRO A 91 14.34 -3.91 -7.06
C PRO A 91 14.28 -3.42 -8.50
N ILE A 92 13.61 -2.30 -8.75
CA ILE A 92 13.39 -1.79 -10.10
C ILE A 92 14.71 -1.30 -10.73
N GLU A 93 15.64 -0.87 -9.88
CA GLU A 93 17.02 -0.50 -10.19
C GLU A 93 17.77 -1.63 -10.88
N PHE A 94 17.48 -2.88 -10.53
CA PHE A 94 18.04 -4.05 -11.20
C PHE A 94 17.67 -4.11 -12.69
N LEU A 95 16.52 -3.57 -13.06
CA LEU A 95 16.04 -3.56 -14.44
C LEU A 95 16.58 -2.35 -15.20
N TYR A 96 16.67 -1.20 -14.54
CA TYR A 96 17.32 0.00 -15.09
C TYR A 96 18.80 -0.23 -15.42
N ALA A 97 19.53 -0.92 -14.52
CA ALA A 97 20.94 -1.21 -14.71
C ALA A 97 21.23 -2.12 -15.92
N LYS A 98 20.22 -2.86 -16.41
CA LYS A 98 20.40 -3.85 -17.49
C LYS A 98 20.12 -3.31 -18.89
N ASN A 99 19.15 -2.41 -19.05
CA ASN A 99 18.79 -1.74 -20.32
C ASN A 99 17.70 -0.68 -20.07
N GLU A 100 17.78 0.49 -20.72
CA GLU A 100 16.73 1.52 -20.72
C GLU A 100 15.33 0.95 -21.04
N THR A 101 15.22 0.09 -22.06
CA THR A 101 13.94 -0.56 -22.43
C THR A 101 13.36 -1.44 -21.31
N LEU A 102 14.20 -2.14 -20.56
CA LEU A 102 13.73 -2.98 -19.44
C LEU A 102 13.22 -2.11 -18.31
N GLY A 103 13.82 -0.93 -18.11
CA GLY A 103 13.33 0.11 -17.23
C GLY A 103 11.93 0.58 -17.59
N GLU A 104 11.73 0.96 -18.84
CA GLU A 104 10.43 1.42 -19.36
C GLU A 104 9.34 0.34 -19.22
N LEU A 105 9.66 -0.91 -19.58
CA LEU A 105 8.75 -2.05 -19.40
C LEU A 105 8.45 -2.33 -17.92
N ALA A 106 9.42 -2.14 -17.03
CA ALA A 106 9.21 -2.31 -15.59
C ALA A 106 8.27 -1.24 -15.01
N ILE A 107 8.46 0.02 -15.39
CA ILE A 107 7.56 1.13 -15.02
C ILE A 107 6.16 0.85 -15.58
N GLY A 108 6.05 0.54 -16.88
CA GLY A 108 4.78 0.19 -17.52
C GLY A 108 4.06 -0.96 -16.81
N ALA A 109 4.80 -1.98 -16.39
CA ALA A 109 4.25 -3.07 -15.56
C ALA A 109 3.77 -2.61 -14.18
N GLN A 110 4.44 -1.65 -13.53
CA GLN A 110 3.95 -1.07 -12.28
C GLN A 110 2.65 -0.28 -12.49
N TYR A 111 2.48 0.41 -13.62
CA TYR A 111 1.18 1.01 -13.97
C TYR A 111 0.11 -0.07 -14.14
N VAL A 112 0.38 -1.17 -14.87
CA VAL A 112 -0.59 -2.28 -14.99
C VAL A 112 -0.97 -2.84 -13.62
N ASN A 113 -0.01 -3.04 -12.71
CA ASN A 113 -0.27 -3.46 -11.33
C ASN A 113 -1.12 -2.45 -10.55
N LEU A 114 -0.89 -1.14 -10.74
CA LEU A 114 -1.71 -0.08 -10.14
C LEU A 114 -3.17 -0.16 -10.63
N VAL A 115 -3.37 -0.41 -11.93
CA VAL A 115 -4.71 -0.60 -12.50
C VAL A 115 -5.34 -1.87 -11.92
N ASP A 116 -4.61 -2.98 -11.76
CA ASP A 116 -5.12 -4.19 -11.08
C ASP A 116 -5.60 -3.88 -9.66
N LEU A 117 -4.79 -3.15 -8.88
CA LEU A 117 -5.15 -2.78 -7.51
C LEU A 117 -6.35 -1.83 -7.45
N SER A 118 -6.43 -0.88 -8.37
CA SER A 118 -7.54 0.06 -8.46
C SER A 118 -8.85 -0.64 -8.81
N THR A 119 -8.81 -1.53 -9.80
CA THR A 119 -9.93 -2.38 -10.18
C THR A 119 -10.33 -3.31 -9.05
N TRP A 120 -9.35 -3.96 -8.40
CA TRP A 120 -9.59 -4.79 -7.23
C TRP A 120 -10.34 -4.02 -6.15
N TRP A 121 -9.92 -2.78 -5.88
CA TRP A 121 -10.52 -1.98 -4.82
C TRP A 121 -11.94 -1.53 -5.17
N MET A 122 -12.19 -1.12 -6.42
CA MET A 122 -13.54 -0.86 -6.92
C MET A 122 -14.46 -2.05 -6.68
N VAL A 123 -14.00 -3.25 -7.02
CA VAL A 123 -14.82 -4.46 -6.92
C VAL A 123 -15.01 -4.90 -5.48
N GLU A 124 -13.97 -4.81 -4.64
CA GLU A 124 -14.12 -5.07 -3.20
C GLU A 124 -15.14 -4.11 -2.60
N ALA A 125 -15.09 -2.81 -2.94
CA ALA A 125 -16.05 -1.81 -2.46
C ALA A 125 -17.49 -2.09 -2.90
N MET A 126 -17.70 -2.68 -4.08
CA MET A 126 -19.01 -3.11 -4.53
C MET A 126 -19.52 -4.34 -3.78
N ASN A 127 -18.65 -5.32 -3.54
CA ASN A 127 -19.03 -6.67 -3.11
C ASN A 127 -18.98 -6.88 -1.59
N THR A 128 -18.18 -6.09 -0.88
CA THR A 128 -17.92 -6.31 0.53
C THR A 128 -19.17 -6.15 1.40
N ASP A 129 -19.24 -6.97 2.45
CA ASP A 129 -20.18 -6.82 3.55
C ASP A 129 -19.78 -5.65 4.49
N SER A 130 -18.58 -5.07 4.31
CA SER A 130 -18.09 -3.93 5.09
C SER A 130 -17.75 -2.70 4.23
N PRO A 131 -18.73 -2.08 3.58
CA PRO A 131 -18.48 -0.94 2.69
C PRO A 131 -17.96 0.29 3.46
N PHE A 132 -18.24 0.39 4.76
CA PHE A 132 -17.71 1.45 5.62
C PHE A 132 -16.19 1.36 5.79
N LYS A 133 -15.64 0.13 5.84
CA LYS A 133 -14.18 -0.08 5.84
C LYS A 133 -13.55 0.52 4.59
N GLU A 134 -14.18 0.40 3.44
CA GLU A 134 -13.68 0.96 2.18
C GLU A 134 -13.77 2.48 2.16
N GLN A 135 -14.92 3.04 2.57
CA GLN A 135 -15.09 4.48 2.75
C GLN A 135 -14.00 5.08 3.66
N MET A 136 -13.65 4.37 4.74
CA MET A 136 -12.59 4.81 5.64
C MET A 136 -11.19 4.60 5.08
N ALA A 137 -10.96 3.54 4.31
CA ALA A 137 -9.72 3.40 3.57
C ALA A 137 -9.51 4.60 2.60
N MET A 138 -10.54 5.02 1.87
CA MET A 138 -10.47 6.21 1.00
C MET A 138 -10.15 7.48 1.77
N PHE A 139 -10.92 7.78 2.82
CA PHE A 139 -10.67 8.96 3.65
C PHE A 139 -9.24 9.01 4.19
N TRP A 140 -8.71 7.88 4.68
CA TRP A 140 -7.37 7.84 5.29
C TRP A 140 -6.25 7.80 4.25
N MET A 141 -6.46 7.21 3.09
CA MET A 141 -5.53 7.28 1.96
C MET A 141 -5.44 8.71 1.41
N ASP A 142 -6.56 9.43 1.33
CA ASP A 142 -6.59 10.85 0.97
C ASP A 142 -6.03 11.76 2.08
N HIS A 143 -6.18 11.35 3.35
CA HIS A 143 -5.65 12.10 4.49
C HIS A 143 -4.13 11.98 4.62
N PHE A 144 -3.58 10.76 4.57
CA PHE A 144 -2.14 10.50 4.62
C PHE A 144 -1.59 10.28 3.21
N VAL A 145 -1.79 11.30 2.39
CA VAL A 145 -1.66 11.22 0.96
C VAL A 145 -0.28 10.80 0.48
N THR A 146 -0.28 9.93 -0.52
CA THR A 146 0.87 9.52 -1.35
C THR A 146 0.36 9.41 -2.78
N SER A 147 1.19 9.70 -3.77
CA SER A 147 0.86 9.46 -5.18
C SER A 147 1.81 8.43 -5.78
N PHE A 148 1.24 7.45 -6.49
CA PHE A 148 2.02 6.49 -7.25
C PHE A 148 3.00 7.18 -8.21
N GLU A 149 2.63 8.30 -8.85
CA GLU A 149 3.50 9.04 -9.79
C GLU A 149 4.82 9.51 -9.17
N ALA A 150 4.89 9.66 -7.84
CA ALA A 150 6.10 10.11 -7.19
C ALA A 150 7.15 9.02 -6.96
N HIS A 151 6.76 7.75 -7.03
CA HIS A 151 7.64 6.61 -6.74
C HIS A 151 7.50 5.43 -7.72
N GLU A 152 6.48 5.45 -8.59
CA GLU A 152 6.20 4.49 -9.67
C GLU A 152 6.29 3.01 -9.25
N ASN A 153 5.88 2.71 -8.02
CA ASN A 153 5.99 1.38 -7.43
C ASN A 153 4.65 0.95 -6.82
N ALA A 154 3.95 0.04 -7.49
CA ALA A 154 2.60 -0.37 -7.12
C ALA A 154 2.59 -1.16 -5.81
N HIS A 155 3.70 -1.80 -5.44
CA HIS A 155 3.80 -2.54 -4.18
C HIS A 155 3.85 -1.60 -2.98
N LEU A 156 4.57 -0.48 -3.08
CA LEU A 156 4.57 0.54 -2.02
C LEU A 156 3.16 1.13 -1.86
N THR A 157 2.46 1.38 -2.98
CA THR A 157 1.04 1.77 -2.95
C THR A 157 0.16 0.73 -2.27
N ALA A 158 0.30 -0.55 -2.62
CA ALA A 158 -0.46 -1.64 -2.03
C ALA A 158 -0.17 -1.80 -0.53
N GLN A 159 1.10 -1.72 -0.12
CA GLN A 159 1.53 -1.81 1.27
C GLN A 159 0.97 -0.66 2.12
N LYS A 160 1.02 0.57 1.60
CA LYS A 160 0.42 1.75 2.21
C LYS A 160 -1.09 1.56 2.40
N PHE A 161 -1.77 1.14 1.34
CA PHE A 161 -3.20 0.84 1.36
C PHE A 161 -3.57 -0.22 2.41
N GLN A 162 -2.82 -1.33 2.48
CA GLN A 162 -2.99 -2.35 3.52
C GLN A 162 -2.72 -1.81 4.93
N THR A 163 -1.70 -0.96 5.10
CA THR A 163 -1.36 -0.35 6.41
C THR A 163 -2.50 0.54 6.92
N VAL A 164 -3.10 1.33 6.04
CA VAL A 164 -4.30 2.12 6.36
C VAL A 164 -5.44 1.21 6.80
N ARG A 165 -5.75 0.16 6.02
CA ARG A 165 -6.82 -0.81 6.35
C ARG A 165 -6.57 -1.52 7.68
N ALA A 166 -5.32 -1.87 7.97
CA ALA A 166 -4.94 -2.58 9.20
C ALA A 166 -5.04 -1.71 10.45
N THR A 167 -4.91 -0.38 10.32
CA THR A 167 -4.85 0.55 11.46
C THR A 167 -6.14 1.32 11.70
N MET A 168 -7.05 1.42 10.73
CA MET A 168 -8.29 2.21 10.83
C MET A 168 -9.31 1.73 11.87
N GLY A 169 -9.17 0.49 12.37
CA GLY A 169 -9.97 -0.05 13.47
C GLY A 169 -9.34 0.14 14.86
N GLY A 170 -8.15 0.74 14.95
CA GLY A 170 -7.40 0.95 16.19
C GLY A 170 -7.35 2.41 16.64
N SER A 171 -6.24 2.83 17.24
CA SER A 171 -6.02 4.22 17.66
C SER A 171 -5.40 5.06 16.54
N PHE A 172 -5.74 6.35 16.47
CA PHE A 172 -5.07 7.27 15.55
C PHE A 172 -3.58 7.40 15.87
N ARG A 173 -3.20 7.26 17.15
CA ARG A 173 -1.81 7.24 17.58
C ARG A 173 -1.01 6.17 16.84
N ASP A 174 -1.55 4.95 16.76
CA ASP A 174 -0.89 3.82 16.09
C ASP A 174 -0.92 3.98 14.56
N MET A 175 -2.03 4.46 14.00
CA MET A 175 -2.11 4.79 12.56
C MET A 175 -1.07 5.83 12.16
N LEU A 176 -0.92 6.89 12.95
CA LEU A 176 0.08 7.94 12.72
C LEU A 176 1.50 7.38 12.86
N ALA A 177 1.76 6.57 13.88
CA ALA A 177 3.06 5.93 14.08
C ALA A 177 3.45 5.00 12.91
N ALA A 178 2.47 4.26 12.35
CA ALA A 178 2.67 3.42 11.17
C ALA A 178 2.98 4.26 9.93
N GLN A 179 2.24 5.37 9.75
CA GLN A 179 2.43 6.34 8.66
C GLN A 179 3.84 6.96 8.65
N LEU A 180 4.40 7.30 9.82
CA LEU A 180 5.77 7.84 9.92
C LEU A 180 6.87 6.82 9.55
N ARG A 181 6.51 5.56 9.29
CA ARG A 181 7.40 4.49 8.84
C ARG A 181 6.99 3.91 7.49
N ASP A 182 6.02 4.51 6.82
CA ASP A 182 5.51 4.04 5.55
C ASP A 182 6.45 4.45 4.41
N PRO A 183 7.02 3.50 3.64
CA PRO A 183 7.97 3.82 2.58
C PRO A 183 7.42 4.76 1.50
N ALA A 184 6.15 4.59 1.09
CA ALA A 184 5.53 5.45 0.08
C ALA A 184 5.46 6.91 0.57
N LEU A 185 5.12 7.13 1.84
CA LEU A 185 5.09 8.47 2.43
C LEU A 185 6.49 9.08 2.61
N LEU A 186 7.48 8.27 3.01
CA LEU A 186 8.87 8.71 3.17
C LEU A 186 9.48 9.14 1.83
N LEU A 187 9.16 8.43 0.74
CA LEU A 187 9.53 8.82 -0.62
C LEU A 187 8.77 10.07 -1.07
N TYR A 188 7.44 10.06 -0.96
CA TYR A 188 6.57 11.13 -1.45
C TYR A 188 6.91 12.52 -0.86
N LEU A 189 7.33 12.55 0.41
CA LEU A 189 7.67 13.77 1.12
C LEU A 189 9.19 13.95 1.31
N ASN A 190 10.00 13.25 0.50
CA ASN A 190 11.47 13.33 0.45
C ASN A 190 12.15 13.17 1.81
N ASN A 191 11.58 12.38 2.73
CA ASN A 191 12.22 12.10 4.00
C ASN A 191 13.38 11.11 3.86
N VAL A 192 13.46 10.37 2.75
CA VAL A 192 14.62 9.53 2.43
C VAL A 192 15.93 10.33 2.33
N GLU A 193 15.84 11.64 2.04
CA GLU A 193 16.96 12.60 1.99
C GLU A 193 17.19 13.34 3.33
N ASN A 194 16.34 13.10 4.34
CA ASN A 194 16.36 13.85 5.60
C ASN A 194 17.45 13.32 6.54
N THR A 195 18.57 14.03 6.62
CA THR A 195 19.72 13.66 7.48
C THR A 195 19.99 14.72 8.53
N ALA A 196 20.77 14.37 9.56
CA ALA A 196 21.21 15.31 10.59
C ALA A 196 22.00 16.50 10.01
N GLU A 197 22.72 16.27 8.91
CA GLU A 197 23.55 17.28 8.24
C GLU A 197 22.72 18.14 7.26
N ALA A 198 21.70 17.56 6.64
CA ALA A 198 20.77 18.23 5.74
C ALA A 198 19.31 17.92 6.11
N PRO A 199 18.75 18.56 7.16
CA PRO A 199 17.36 18.33 7.54
C PRO A 199 16.38 18.79 6.46
N ASN A 200 15.43 17.92 6.09
CA ASN A 200 14.35 18.21 5.14
C ASN A 200 13.05 18.56 5.88
N GLU A 201 12.49 19.73 5.59
CA GLU A 201 11.29 20.25 6.27
C GLU A 201 9.97 19.68 5.73
N ASN A 202 9.95 19.01 4.57
CA ASN A 202 8.72 18.63 3.87
C ASN A 202 7.79 17.74 4.71
N LEU A 203 8.24 16.53 5.11
CA LEU A 203 7.42 15.64 5.93
C LEU A 203 7.03 16.27 7.28
N GLY A 204 7.94 16.98 7.93
CA GLY A 204 7.65 17.66 9.20
C GLY A 204 6.59 18.75 9.07
N ARG A 205 6.59 19.48 7.94
CA ARG A 205 5.59 20.48 7.60
C ARG A 205 4.24 19.81 7.37
N GLU A 206 4.14 18.89 6.42
CA GLU A 206 2.85 18.25 6.08
C GLU A 206 2.25 17.48 7.26
N LEU A 207 3.11 16.87 8.09
CA LEU A 207 2.69 16.23 9.34
C LEU A 207 1.93 17.19 10.24
N LEU A 208 2.41 18.43 10.43
CA LEU A 208 1.75 19.43 11.27
C LEU A 208 0.60 20.14 10.54
N GLU A 209 0.81 20.57 9.28
CA GLU A 209 -0.14 21.40 8.55
C GLU A 209 -1.34 20.62 8.01
N LEU A 210 -1.13 19.42 7.46
CA LEU A 210 -2.16 18.68 6.71
C LEU A 210 -2.63 17.42 7.42
N PHE A 211 -1.74 16.71 8.12
CA PHE A 211 -2.08 15.40 8.69
C PHE A 211 -2.54 15.46 10.15
N THR A 212 -2.26 16.55 10.90
CA THR A 212 -2.55 16.52 12.35
C THR A 212 -3.12 17.80 12.95
N LEU A 213 -2.45 18.95 12.86
CA LEU A 213 -2.87 20.15 13.59
C LEU A 213 -3.72 21.10 12.75
N GLY A 214 -3.53 21.06 11.43
CA GLY A 214 -4.14 22.01 10.51
C GLY A 214 -3.29 23.27 10.36
N GLN A 215 -3.19 23.79 9.14
CA GLN A 215 -2.36 24.94 8.82
C GLN A 215 -2.62 26.14 9.74
N GLY A 216 -1.54 26.67 10.34
CA GLY A 216 -1.59 27.87 11.20
C GLY A 216 -2.23 27.66 12.58
N ARG A 217 -2.42 26.41 13.05
CA ARG A 217 -3.10 26.11 14.32
C ARG A 217 -2.16 25.71 15.45
N GLY A 218 -1.47 26.69 16.04
CA GLY A 218 -0.84 26.54 17.36
C GLY A 218 0.59 25.96 17.40
N TYR A 219 1.18 25.68 16.24
CA TYR A 219 2.61 25.38 16.09
C TYR A 219 3.35 26.57 15.42
N THR A 220 4.67 26.51 15.42
CA THR A 220 5.56 27.52 14.82
C THR A 220 6.47 26.91 13.76
N GLU A 221 7.10 27.75 12.94
CA GLU A 221 8.17 27.34 12.02
C GLU A 221 9.32 26.63 12.74
N ALA A 222 9.57 26.98 14.01
CA ALA A 222 10.57 26.30 14.82
C ALA A 222 10.14 24.87 15.17
N ASP A 223 8.84 24.65 15.43
CA ASP A 223 8.32 23.30 15.67
C ASP A 223 8.45 22.43 14.42
N ILE A 224 8.19 22.97 13.22
CA ILE A 224 8.41 22.26 11.94
C ILE A 224 9.84 21.76 11.83
N ARG A 225 10.83 22.65 12.05
CA ARG A 225 12.26 22.27 12.02
C ARG A 225 12.60 21.20 13.04
N GLU A 226 12.10 21.34 14.26
CA GLU A 226 12.42 20.41 15.34
C GLU A 226 11.73 19.04 15.16
N VAL A 227 10.54 19.02 14.56
CA VAL A 227 9.87 17.80 14.09
C VAL A 227 10.66 17.15 12.96
N SER A 228 11.11 17.91 11.96
CA SER A 228 11.95 17.38 10.88
C SER A 228 13.28 16.82 11.37
N ARG A 229 13.91 17.46 12.34
CA ARG A 229 15.10 16.90 13.02
C ARG A 229 14.77 15.56 13.70
N ALA A 230 13.58 15.38 14.26
CA ALA A 230 13.15 14.12 14.88
C ALA A 230 12.91 13.00 13.85
N LEU A 231 12.68 13.36 12.59
CA LEU A 231 12.45 12.45 11.45
C LEU A 231 13.74 12.13 10.64
N THR A 232 14.90 12.65 11.04
CA THR A 232 16.18 12.40 10.35
C THR A 232 16.62 10.95 10.43
N GLY A 233 17.20 10.41 9.36
CA GLY A 233 17.68 9.02 9.27
C GLY A 233 16.58 7.97 9.13
N TYR A 234 15.30 8.38 9.01
CA TYR A 234 14.20 7.48 8.65
C TYR A 234 14.04 7.49 7.14
N GLY A 235 14.17 6.33 6.49
CA GLY A 235 14.12 6.24 5.04
C GLY A 235 13.75 4.83 4.58
N ILE A 236 14.28 4.44 3.43
CA ILE A 236 14.12 3.11 2.87
C ILE A 236 15.49 2.45 2.65
N GLU A 237 15.49 1.12 2.54
CA GLU A 237 16.60 0.33 2.02
C GLU A 237 16.52 0.30 0.50
N ASP A 238 17.53 0.81 -0.20
CA ASP A 238 17.51 0.99 -1.66
C ASP A 238 17.23 -0.34 -2.40
N ALA A 239 17.80 -1.45 -1.92
CA ALA A 239 17.62 -2.77 -2.54
C ALA A 239 16.21 -3.37 -2.38
N THR A 240 15.42 -2.93 -1.38
CA THR A 240 14.14 -3.58 -1.05
C THR A 240 12.96 -2.63 -1.06
N GLY A 241 13.20 -1.32 -1.06
CA GLY A 241 12.17 -0.29 -0.87
C GLY A 241 11.54 -0.31 0.53
N LEU A 242 11.99 -1.19 1.44
CA LEU A 242 11.41 -1.34 2.77
C LEU A 242 11.90 -0.25 3.72
N TYR A 243 11.06 0.06 4.70
CA TYR A 243 11.41 1.00 5.77
C TYR A 243 12.73 0.62 6.45
N SER A 244 13.62 1.62 6.58
CA SER A 244 14.88 1.50 7.30
C SER A 244 15.13 2.73 8.17
N PHE A 245 15.81 2.52 9.29
CA PHE A 245 16.30 3.60 10.15
C PHE A 245 17.82 3.54 10.23
N ARG A 246 18.48 4.63 9.81
CA ARG A 246 19.94 4.80 9.77
C ARG A 246 20.39 5.66 10.96
N PRO A 247 20.88 5.06 12.06
CA PRO A 247 21.18 5.79 13.29
C PRO A 247 22.39 6.75 13.16
N ALA A 248 23.20 6.59 12.11
CA ALA A 248 24.31 7.50 11.81
C ALA A 248 23.82 8.84 11.24
N GLU A 249 22.75 8.81 10.44
CA GLU A 249 22.12 9.98 9.82
C GLU A 249 21.11 10.67 10.75
N HIS A 250 20.78 10.07 11.89
CA HIS A 250 19.82 10.65 12.83
C HIS A 250 20.44 11.73 13.73
N ASP A 251 19.77 12.87 13.84
CA ASP A 251 20.10 13.93 14.78
C ASP A 251 19.76 13.50 16.21
N LYS A 252 20.78 13.11 16.99
CA LYS A 252 20.65 12.67 18.40
C LYS A 252 20.58 13.84 19.39
N GLY A 253 20.64 15.08 18.89
CA GLY A 253 20.60 16.28 19.71
C GLY A 253 19.27 16.48 20.40
N SER A 254 19.32 17.29 21.46
CA SER A 254 18.11 17.75 22.17
C SER A 254 17.29 18.66 21.26
N LYS A 255 15.99 18.39 21.21
CA LYS A 255 14.99 19.08 20.41
C LYS A 255 13.99 19.78 21.31
N THR A 256 13.42 20.88 20.82
CA THR A 256 12.34 21.60 21.53
C THR A 256 11.09 21.65 20.64
N ILE A 257 10.12 20.79 20.94
CA ILE A 257 8.87 20.64 20.16
C ILE A 257 7.70 21.04 21.06
N PHE A 258 6.89 22.00 20.62
CA PHE A 258 5.76 22.57 21.38
C PHE A 258 6.16 23.07 22.79
N GLY A 259 7.38 23.58 22.92
CA GLY A 259 7.96 24.04 24.18
C GLY A 259 8.45 22.93 25.13
N LEU A 260 8.25 21.65 24.78
CA LEU A 260 8.83 20.52 25.50
C LEU A 260 10.24 20.24 24.97
N ARG A 261 11.17 19.92 25.86
CA ARG A 261 12.57 19.66 25.50
C ARG A 261 12.95 18.21 25.81
N GLY A 262 13.50 17.51 24.83
CA GLY A 262 13.92 16.11 24.95
C GLY A 262 14.78 15.66 23.76
N ASN A 263 15.28 14.44 23.78
CA ASN A 263 15.94 13.84 22.62
C ASN A 263 14.89 13.10 21.77
N PHE A 264 13.91 13.85 21.26
CA PHE A 264 12.77 13.28 20.55
C PHE A 264 13.16 12.65 19.21
N SER A 265 12.44 11.61 18.84
CA SER A 265 12.53 10.83 17.61
C SER A 265 11.13 10.68 16.99
N ALA A 266 11.02 10.06 15.81
CA ALA A 266 9.71 9.82 15.18
C ALA A 266 8.74 9.03 16.08
N ALA A 267 9.26 8.19 16.99
CA ALA A 267 8.43 7.41 17.93
C ALA A 267 7.74 8.27 18.99
N ASP A 268 8.26 9.46 19.29
CA ASP A 268 7.71 10.38 20.29
C ASP A 268 6.69 11.36 19.68
N LEU A 269 6.74 11.57 18.36
CA LEU A 269 5.93 12.56 17.66
C LEU A 269 4.42 12.36 17.82
N PRO A 270 3.86 11.13 17.73
CA PRO A 270 2.43 10.93 17.93
C PRO A 270 1.94 11.50 19.27
N ASP A 271 2.61 11.20 20.37
CA ASP A 271 2.19 11.67 21.70
C ASP A 271 2.32 13.20 21.84
N LEU A 272 3.40 13.78 21.30
CA LEU A 272 3.62 15.22 21.30
C LEU A 272 2.52 15.96 20.53
N ILE A 273 2.18 15.46 19.34
CA ILE A 273 1.19 16.07 18.45
C ILE A 273 -0.23 15.89 19.01
N LEU A 274 -0.60 14.67 19.44
CA LEU A 274 -1.93 14.38 19.97
C LEU A 274 -2.23 15.13 21.28
N SER A 275 -1.19 15.57 22.00
CA SER A 275 -1.34 16.43 23.17
C SER A 275 -1.73 17.88 22.85
N GLN A 276 -1.61 18.31 21.59
CA GLN A 276 -1.92 19.68 21.19
C GLN A 276 -3.44 19.91 21.11
N PRO A 277 -3.94 21.08 21.56
CA PRO A 277 -5.37 21.36 21.58
C PRO A 277 -6.01 21.43 20.18
N ALA A 278 -5.22 21.72 19.14
CA ALA A 278 -5.69 21.82 17.77
C ALA A 278 -5.92 20.46 17.08
N PHE A 279 -5.25 19.40 17.54
CA PHE A 279 -5.27 18.07 16.90
C PHE A 279 -6.69 17.51 16.77
N GLY A 280 -7.36 17.32 17.90
CA GLY A 280 -8.69 16.71 17.94
C GLY A 280 -9.73 17.44 17.07
N PRO A 281 -9.93 18.76 17.23
CA PRO A 281 -10.86 19.51 16.41
C PRO A 281 -10.55 19.46 14.92
N TYR A 282 -9.27 19.46 14.52
CA TYR A 282 -8.89 19.40 13.12
C TYR A 282 -9.35 18.10 12.43
N ILE A 283 -9.08 16.95 13.04
CA ILE A 283 -9.51 15.65 12.48
C ILE A 283 -11.03 15.50 12.50
N VAL A 284 -11.69 15.93 13.59
CA VAL A 284 -13.15 15.89 13.70
C VAL A 284 -13.82 16.79 12.65
N GLU A 285 -13.26 17.97 12.38
CA GLU A 285 -13.72 18.86 11.31
C GLU A 285 -13.55 18.25 9.91
N LYS A 286 -12.47 17.50 9.64
CA LYS A 286 -12.31 16.77 8.35
C LYS A 286 -13.35 15.67 8.22
N MET A 287 -13.55 14.84 9.24
CA MET A 287 -14.59 13.80 9.26
C MET A 287 -16.01 14.37 9.13
N TRP A 288 -16.27 15.52 9.75
CA TRP A 288 -17.53 16.22 9.60
C TRP A 288 -17.81 16.60 8.15
N ARG A 289 -16.81 17.17 7.45
CA ARG A 289 -16.96 17.54 6.03
C ARG A 289 -17.17 16.33 5.14
N TYR A 290 -16.57 15.20 5.50
CA TYR A 290 -16.74 13.95 4.75
C TYR A 290 -18.15 13.35 4.90
N PHE A 291 -18.71 13.34 6.12
CA PHE A 291 -19.95 12.61 6.43
C PHE A 291 -21.20 13.47 6.58
N ILE A 292 -21.10 14.74 6.99
CA ILE A 292 -22.23 15.58 7.40
C ILE A 292 -22.43 16.72 6.40
N SER A 293 -21.55 17.73 6.40
CA SER A 293 -21.68 18.92 5.56
C SER A 293 -20.41 19.77 5.53
N ASP A 294 -20.31 20.73 4.61
CA ASP A 294 -19.15 21.64 4.51
C ASP A 294 -18.99 22.60 5.70
N ALA A 295 -19.99 22.67 6.60
CA ALA A 295 -20.04 23.61 7.71
C ALA A 295 -20.03 22.87 9.07
N PRO A 296 -18.84 22.55 9.63
CA PRO A 296 -18.74 21.95 10.96
C PRO A 296 -19.35 22.81 12.06
N GLU A 297 -20.18 22.19 12.91
CA GLU A 297 -20.76 22.86 14.08
C GLU A 297 -19.82 22.78 15.28
N ALA A 298 -19.32 23.93 15.73
CA ALA A 298 -18.29 24.01 16.77
C ALA A 298 -18.65 23.28 18.08
N ALA A 299 -19.93 23.27 18.46
CA ALA A 299 -20.38 22.61 19.69
C ALA A 299 -20.32 21.09 19.60
N GLU A 300 -20.74 20.52 18.47
CA GLU A 300 -20.69 19.08 18.24
C GLU A 300 -19.26 18.61 17.96
N VAL A 301 -18.47 19.39 17.22
CA VAL A 301 -17.03 19.14 17.03
C VAL A 301 -16.32 19.02 18.37
N ALA A 302 -16.57 19.95 19.30
CA ALA A 302 -15.99 19.90 20.64
C ALA A 302 -16.45 18.66 21.43
N ALA A 303 -17.74 18.32 21.38
CA ALA A 303 -18.27 17.15 22.08
C ALA A 303 -17.68 15.82 21.57
N ILE A 304 -17.56 15.66 20.24
CA ILE A 304 -16.93 14.48 19.63
C ILE A 304 -15.45 14.44 19.95
N THR A 305 -14.76 15.59 19.92
CA THR A 305 -13.35 15.67 20.29
C THR A 305 -13.12 15.21 21.73
N ASP A 306 -13.97 15.64 22.66
CA ASP A 306 -13.86 15.25 24.07
C ASP A 306 -14.16 13.75 24.27
N LEU A 307 -15.14 13.22 23.56
CA LEU A 307 -15.45 11.78 23.54
C LEU A 307 -14.25 10.97 23.04
N TRP A 308 -13.71 11.35 21.88
CA TRP A 308 -12.60 10.65 21.22
C TRP A 308 -11.29 10.74 22.01
N ARG A 309 -11.00 11.90 22.61
CA ARG A 309 -9.87 12.02 23.54
C ARG A 309 -10.05 11.11 24.76
N GLY A 310 -11.28 11.00 25.28
CA GLY A 310 -11.60 10.15 26.43
C GLY A 310 -11.42 8.64 26.18
N SER A 311 -11.45 8.23 24.91
CA SER A 311 -11.17 6.84 24.47
C SER A 311 -9.72 6.62 24.04
N ASP A 312 -8.81 7.53 24.39
CA ASP A 312 -7.40 7.50 23.97
C ASP A 312 -7.24 7.48 22.45
N TRP A 313 -8.02 8.32 21.77
CA TRP A 313 -7.99 8.51 20.31
C TRP A 313 -8.32 7.25 19.49
N ASP A 314 -9.13 6.34 20.06
CA ASP A 314 -9.75 5.20 19.37
C ASP A 314 -10.63 5.62 18.18
N LEU A 315 -10.27 5.18 16.97
CA LEU A 315 -10.93 5.56 15.72
C LEU A 315 -12.39 5.09 15.63
N PRO A 316 -12.76 3.85 16.00
CA PRO A 316 -14.16 3.44 16.08
C PRO A 316 -15.02 4.36 16.98
N THR A 317 -14.45 4.92 18.05
CA THR A 317 -15.13 5.90 18.89
C THR A 317 -15.36 7.23 18.17
N LEU A 318 -14.38 7.71 17.39
CA LEU A 318 -14.55 8.89 16.53
C LEU A 318 -15.68 8.68 15.50
N TYR A 319 -15.64 7.56 14.77
CA TYR A 319 -16.64 7.23 13.76
C TYR A 319 -18.05 7.18 14.36
N ARG A 320 -18.20 6.47 15.49
CA ARG A 320 -19.46 6.41 16.23
C ARG A 320 -19.93 7.80 16.66
N GLY A 321 -19.01 8.63 17.14
CA GLY A 321 -19.29 10.01 17.57
C GLY A 321 -19.91 10.84 16.45
N ILE A 322 -19.32 10.79 15.25
CA ILE A 322 -19.80 11.50 14.05
C ILE A 322 -21.20 11.00 13.63
N LEU A 323 -21.36 9.68 13.46
CA LEU A 323 -22.61 9.07 12.95
C LEU A 323 -23.78 9.15 13.95
N SER A 324 -23.48 9.43 15.22
CA SER A 324 -24.48 9.56 16.29
C SER A 324 -24.94 11.00 16.53
N THR A 325 -24.43 11.98 15.79
CA THR A 325 -24.80 13.38 15.97
C THR A 325 -26.22 13.68 15.48
N PRO A 326 -26.97 14.58 16.14
CA PRO A 326 -28.18 15.16 15.55
C PRO A 326 -27.96 15.72 14.14
N SER A 327 -26.85 16.44 13.90
CA SER A 327 -26.57 17.04 12.60
C SER A 327 -26.35 16.01 11.49
N PHE A 328 -25.79 14.82 11.76
CA PHE A 328 -25.72 13.74 10.77
C PHE A 328 -27.12 13.32 10.28
N TRP A 329 -28.14 13.34 11.15
CA TRP A 329 -29.49 12.90 10.82
C TRP A 329 -30.43 14.02 10.34
N ASP A 330 -30.00 15.28 10.41
CA ASP A 330 -30.81 16.44 10.03
C ASP A 330 -31.12 16.44 8.52
N ALA A 331 -32.38 16.69 8.18
CA ALA A 331 -32.82 16.80 6.79
C ALA A 331 -32.11 17.93 6.03
N ALA A 332 -31.66 18.99 6.72
CA ALA A 332 -30.92 20.09 6.13
C ALA A 332 -29.54 19.68 5.58
N ASN A 333 -28.97 18.56 6.05
CA ASN A 333 -27.68 18.04 5.59
C ASN A 333 -27.83 16.93 4.53
N ARG A 334 -29.02 16.70 3.98
CA ARG A 334 -29.25 15.69 2.92
C ARG A 334 -29.05 16.30 1.55
N GLY A 335 -28.25 15.64 0.70
CA GLY A 335 -27.96 16.12 -0.65
C GLY A 335 -27.10 17.38 -0.65
N THR A 336 -26.35 17.64 0.41
CA THR A 336 -25.47 18.82 0.52
C THR A 336 -24.04 18.53 0.12
N LEU A 337 -23.66 17.25 0.00
CA LEU A 337 -22.33 16.84 -0.43
C LEU A 337 -22.42 16.20 -1.82
N VAL A 338 -21.37 16.41 -2.62
CA VAL A 338 -21.22 15.77 -3.93
C VAL A 338 -20.52 14.42 -3.73
N LYS A 339 -21.03 13.37 -4.36
CA LYS A 339 -20.35 12.07 -4.41
C LYS A 339 -19.08 12.20 -5.25
N SER A 340 -17.95 11.70 -4.76
CA SER A 340 -16.77 11.54 -5.61
C SER A 340 -17.08 10.59 -6.80
N PRO A 341 -16.30 10.60 -7.89
CA PRO A 341 -16.43 9.60 -8.94
C PRO A 341 -16.49 8.15 -8.43
N TRP A 342 -15.55 7.76 -7.57
CA TRP A 342 -15.53 6.45 -6.93
C TRP A 342 -16.84 6.13 -6.20
N GLU A 343 -17.34 7.06 -5.37
CA GLU A 343 -18.59 6.83 -4.64
C GLU A 343 -19.82 6.73 -5.54
N LEU A 344 -19.84 7.48 -6.64
CA LEU A 344 -20.93 7.47 -7.59
C LEU A 344 -21.08 6.09 -8.23
N TYR A 345 -19.99 5.52 -8.74
CA TYR A 345 -20.01 4.28 -9.49
C TYR A 345 -20.16 3.05 -8.57
N VAL A 346 -19.46 3.01 -7.43
CA VAL A 346 -19.67 1.96 -6.42
C VAL A 346 -21.09 2.03 -5.88
N GLY A 347 -21.60 3.24 -5.60
CA GLY A 347 -22.95 3.45 -5.09
C GLY A 347 -24.04 3.03 -6.08
N PHE A 348 -23.83 3.26 -7.38
CA PHE A 348 -24.72 2.75 -8.43
C PHE A 348 -24.82 1.23 -8.37
N ASN A 349 -23.67 0.53 -8.45
CA ASN A 349 -23.64 -0.94 -8.47
C ASN A 349 -24.27 -1.55 -7.22
N ARG A 350 -23.98 -0.99 -6.02
CA ARG A 350 -24.57 -1.46 -4.76
C ARG A 350 -26.07 -1.21 -4.65
N THR A 351 -26.57 -0.11 -5.22
CA THR A 351 -28.00 0.24 -5.17
C THR A 351 -28.82 -0.66 -6.09
N PHE A 352 -28.29 -0.97 -7.29
CA PHE A 352 -29.00 -1.70 -8.33
C PHE A 352 -28.63 -3.18 -8.44
N GLY A 353 -27.59 -3.63 -7.73
CA GLY A 353 -27.10 -5.02 -7.77
C GLY A 353 -26.57 -5.41 -9.15
N THR A 354 -25.87 -4.47 -9.81
CA THR A 354 -25.29 -4.65 -11.15
C THR A 354 -23.84 -5.08 -11.04
N ALA A 355 -23.44 -6.04 -11.87
CA ALA A 355 -22.04 -6.43 -12.00
C ALA A 355 -21.38 -5.68 -13.17
N PRO A 356 -20.07 -5.36 -13.09
CA PRO A 356 -19.30 -4.96 -14.27
C PRO A 356 -19.45 -5.97 -15.40
N SER A 357 -19.73 -5.48 -16.61
CA SER A 357 -19.53 -6.24 -17.86
C SER A 357 -18.03 -6.44 -18.10
N GLU A 358 -17.23 -5.39 -17.94
CA GLU A 358 -15.78 -5.40 -18.13
C GLU A 358 -15.04 -4.90 -16.88
N ALA A 359 -13.99 -5.62 -16.51
CA ALA A 359 -13.19 -5.32 -15.32
C ALA A 359 -12.35 -4.05 -15.47
N ALA A 360 -11.84 -3.77 -16.68
CA ALA A 360 -11.00 -2.60 -16.98
C ALA A 360 -11.76 -1.28 -16.80
N GLU A 361 -13.03 -1.24 -17.22
CA GLU A 361 -13.90 -0.07 -17.09
C GLU A 361 -14.02 0.43 -15.66
N MET A 362 -13.86 -0.46 -14.66
CA MET A 362 -13.94 -0.09 -13.25
C MET A 362 -12.83 0.86 -12.80
N HIS A 363 -11.62 0.75 -13.37
CA HIS A 363 -10.58 1.74 -13.15
C HIS A 363 -10.85 3.04 -13.94
N ASP A 364 -11.35 2.90 -15.17
CA ASP A 364 -11.43 4.02 -16.12
C ASP A 364 -12.58 4.99 -15.81
N PHE A 365 -13.70 4.53 -15.26
CA PHE A 365 -14.81 5.40 -14.88
C PHE A 365 -14.41 6.48 -13.85
N PRO A 366 -13.84 6.15 -12.67
CA PRO A 366 -13.41 7.17 -11.72
C PRO A 366 -12.27 8.02 -12.28
N LEU A 367 -11.32 7.44 -13.02
CA LEU A 367 -10.22 8.16 -13.66
C LEU A 367 -10.73 9.25 -14.62
N SER A 368 -11.59 8.88 -15.58
CA SER A 368 -12.13 9.79 -16.61
C SER A 368 -12.96 10.91 -16.01
N ALA A 369 -13.61 10.65 -14.87
CA ALA A 369 -14.35 11.65 -14.11
C ALA A 369 -13.48 12.48 -13.13
N GLY A 370 -12.15 12.30 -13.14
CA GLY A 370 -11.18 13.13 -12.43
C GLY A 370 -10.66 12.58 -11.10
N GLN A 371 -10.95 11.32 -10.77
CA GLN A 371 -10.44 10.64 -9.57
C GLN A 371 -9.62 9.40 -9.95
N ALA A 372 -8.36 9.63 -10.32
CA ALA A 372 -7.39 8.54 -10.49
C ALA A 372 -7.08 7.91 -9.13
N LEU A 373 -7.53 6.68 -8.89
CA LEU A 373 -7.27 5.98 -7.61
C LEU A 373 -5.76 5.84 -7.39
N PHE A 374 -5.31 6.08 -6.15
CA PHE A 374 -3.89 6.09 -5.75
C PHE A 374 -2.98 7.14 -6.43
N MET A 375 -3.54 8.03 -7.25
CA MET A 375 -2.83 9.16 -7.87
C MET A 375 -3.53 10.50 -7.55
N PRO A 376 -3.59 10.89 -6.27
CA PRO A 376 -4.07 12.20 -5.89
C PRO A 376 -3.16 13.29 -6.45
N PRO A 377 -3.71 14.44 -6.87
CA PRO A 377 -2.99 15.44 -7.66
C PRO A 377 -1.92 16.22 -6.88
N ASN A 378 -1.96 16.23 -5.55
CA ASN A 378 -0.98 16.90 -4.70
C ASN A 378 -1.10 16.45 -3.21
N VAL A 379 -0.21 17.00 -2.37
CA VAL A 379 -0.08 16.71 -0.93
C VAL A 379 -1.32 17.06 -0.09
N ALA A 380 -2.32 17.77 -0.63
CA ALA A 380 -3.59 18.02 0.05
C ALA A 380 -4.67 16.96 -0.24
N GLY A 381 -4.39 15.98 -1.11
CA GLY A 381 -5.36 14.97 -1.54
C GLY A 381 -6.12 15.35 -2.82
N TRP A 382 -7.24 14.69 -3.06
CA TRP A 382 -8.18 15.06 -4.12
C TRP A 382 -8.97 16.32 -3.77
N ASN A 383 -9.35 17.09 -4.80
CA ASN A 383 -10.21 18.24 -4.61
C ASN A 383 -11.66 17.78 -4.45
N GLU A 384 -12.14 17.76 -3.21
CA GLU A 384 -13.48 17.28 -2.85
C GLU A 384 -14.62 18.25 -3.19
N GLY A 385 -15.86 17.76 -3.05
CA GLY A 385 -17.08 18.57 -3.12
C GLY A 385 -17.38 19.08 -4.52
N THR A 386 -17.63 20.38 -4.67
CA THR A 386 -18.03 20.95 -5.98
C THR A 386 -16.94 20.88 -7.04
N ALA A 387 -15.68 20.63 -6.66
CA ALA A 387 -14.59 20.44 -7.60
C ALA A 387 -14.77 19.18 -8.47
N TRP A 388 -15.56 18.20 -8.02
CA TRP A 388 -15.96 17.04 -8.83
C TRP A 388 -16.86 17.40 -10.01
N ILE A 389 -17.47 18.59 -10.03
CA ILE A 389 -18.42 19.02 -11.04
C ILE A 389 -17.80 20.13 -11.90
N THR A 390 -17.33 19.75 -13.08
CA THR A 390 -16.86 20.62 -14.16
C THR A 390 -17.66 20.31 -15.43
N ASP A 391 -17.57 21.17 -16.45
CA ASP A 391 -18.20 20.89 -17.75
C ASP A 391 -17.74 19.53 -18.33
N SER A 392 -16.47 19.18 -18.14
CA SER A 392 -15.90 17.90 -18.62
C SER A 392 -16.35 16.73 -17.76
N SER A 393 -16.14 16.80 -16.44
CA SER A 393 -16.46 15.68 -15.55
C SER A 393 -17.96 15.39 -15.49
N LEU A 394 -18.83 16.41 -15.64
CA LEU A 394 -20.27 16.18 -15.70
C LEU A 394 -20.68 15.36 -16.92
N VAL A 395 -20.08 15.63 -18.09
CA VAL A 395 -20.33 14.85 -19.32
C VAL A 395 -19.89 13.40 -19.12
N GLU A 396 -18.68 13.16 -18.62
CA GLU A 396 -18.17 11.80 -18.37
C GLU A 396 -19.04 11.03 -17.37
N ARG A 397 -19.42 11.67 -16.26
CA ARG A 397 -20.26 11.04 -15.23
C ARG A 397 -21.67 10.72 -15.74
N THR A 398 -22.27 11.62 -16.51
CA THR A 398 -23.60 11.37 -17.11
C THR A 398 -23.53 10.28 -18.16
N ALA A 399 -22.49 10.25 -18.99
CA ALA A 399 -22.28 9.21 -19.99
C ALA A 399 -22.10 7.84 -19.32
N ALA A 400 -21.24 7.75 -18.30
CA ALA A 400 -21.04 6.52 -17.54
C ALA A 400 -22.32 6.03 -16.83
N LEU A 401 -23.08 6.92 -16.19
CA LEU A 401 -24.37 6.53 -15.58
C LEU A 401 -25.40 6.07 -16.61
N GLN A 402 -25.44 6.72 -17.77
CA GLN A 402 -26.30 6.30 -18.87
C GLN A 402 -25.91 4.91 -19.36
N ASP A 403 -24.62 4.68 -19.61
CA ASP A 403 -24.08 3.42 -20.10
C ASP A 403 -24.32 2.27 -19.10
N LEU A 404 -24.05 2.48 -17.81
CA LEU A 404 -24.33 1.50 -16.75
C LEU A 404 -25.83 1.17 -16.65
N THR A 405 -26.70 2.16 -16.85
CA THR A 405 -28.16 1.96 -16.82
C THR A 405 -28.63 1.24 -18.07
N ASP A 406 -28.13 1.62 -19.25
CA ASP A 406 -28.46 0.98 -20.54
C ASP A 406 -28.07 -0.51 -20.52
N HIS A 407 -26.84 -0.84 -20.11
CA HIS A 407 -26.38 -2.22 -19.97
C HIS A 407 -27.27 -3.02 -19.01
N TRP A 408 -27.57 -2.47 -17.83
CA TRP A 408 -28.39 -3.20 -16.85
C TRP A 408 -29.84 -3.42 -17.29
N VAL A 409 -30.44 -2.45 -17.98
CA VAL A 409 -31.85 -2.50 -18.39
C VAL A 409 -32.02 -3.39 -19.64
N TYR A 410 -31.11 -3.29 -20.60
CA TYR A 410 -31.32 -3.85 -21.93
C TYR A 410 -30.48 -5.09 -22.25
N ASP A 411 -29.33 -5.27 -21.62
CA ASP A 411 -28.45 -6.40 -21.93
C ASP A 411 -28.76 -7.62 -21.06
N SER A 412 -28.64 -8.80 -21.67
CA SER A 412 -28.88 -10.07 -20.97
C SER A 412 -27.64 -10.43 -20.14
N PHE A 413 -27.80 -10.49 -18.82
CA PHE A 413 -26.77 -11.03 -17.94
C PHE A 413 -26.53 -12.51 -18.27
N GLU A 414 -25.36 -12.82 -18.86
CA GLU A 414 -24.86 -14.19 -18.95
C GLU A 414 -23.89 -14.45 -17.78
N PRO A 415 -24.24 -15.33 -16.82
CA PRO A 415 -23.34 -15.68 -15.74
C PRO A 415 -22.10 -16.38 -16.32
N TYR A 416 -20.92 -15.82 -16.05
CA TYR A 416 -19.66 -16.43 -16.44
C TYR A 416 -19.31 -17.60 -15.51
N ASP A 417 -18.92 -18.74 -16.07
CA ASP A 417 -18.36 -19.87 -15.31
C ASP A 417 -16.96 -19.47 -14.82
N ALA A 418 -16.87 -19.01 -13.57
CA ALA A 418 -15.58 -18.60 -13.02
C ALA A 418 -14.58 -19.77 -13.04
N PRO A 419 -13.38 -19.61 -13.65
CA PRO A 419 -12.33 -20.60 -13.51
C PRO A 419 -11.98 -20.74 -12.02
N ALA A 420 -11.53 -21.94 -11.63
CA ALA A 420 -11.03 -22.13 -10.28
C ALA A 420 -9.93 -21.10 -10.03
N LEU A 421 -10.04 -20.32 -8.94
CA LEU A 421 -8.97 -19.46 -8.46
C LEU A 421 -7.71 -20.33 -8.41
N SER A 422 -6.79 -20.11 -9.33
CA SER A 422 -5.45 -20.68 -9.23
C SER A 422 -4.78 -19.92 -8.10
N GLN A 423 -5.15 -20.26 -6.87
CA GLN A 423 -4.25 -20.15 -5.74
C GLN A 423 -3.13 -21.12 -6.07
N THR A 424 -2.19 -20.70 -6.91
CA THR A 424 -0.85 -21.22 -6.79
C THR A 424 -0.41 -20.72 -5.43
N ALA A 425 -0.80 -21.49 -4.41
CA ALA A 425 -0.41 -21.27 -3.04
C ALA A 425 1.10 -21.12 -3.10
N ILE A 426 1.59 -20.05 -2.48
CA ILE A 426 2.99 -19.88 -2.11
C ILE A 426 3.46 -21.29 -1.70
N GLN A 427 4.34 -21.90 -2.51
CA GLN A 427 4.80 -23.24 -2.17
C GLN A 427 5.40 -23.15 -0.78
N THR A 428 4.89 -23.97 0.13
CA THR A 428 5.39 -24.10 1.50
C THR A 428 6.90 -24.11 1.48
N GLU A 429 7.50 -23.27 2.32
CA GLU A 429 8.94 -23.19 2.52
C GLU A 429 9.52 -24.60 2.61
N THR A 430 10.51 -24.88 1.77
CA THR A 430 11.24 -26.13 1.83
C THR A 430 12.33 -26.03 2.89
N ASP A 431 12.80 -27.18 3.38
CA ASP A 431 13.98 -27.25 4.25
C ASP A 431 15.29 -26.90 3.48
N GLY A 432 15.21 -26.54 2.19
CA GLY A 432 16.33 -26.35 1.27
C GLY A 432 16.83 -24.90 1.10
N LEU A 433 17.86 -24.68 0.26
CA LEU A 433 18.26 -23.33 -0.18
C LEU A 433 17.46 -22.99 -1.43
N ARG A 434 16.50 -22.10 -1.26
CA ARG A 434 15.63 -21.58 -2.30
C ARG A 434 16.19 -20.24 -2.77
N VAL A 435 16.33 -20.04 -4.07
CA VAL A 435 16.69 -18.73 -4.65
C VAL A 435 15.74 -18.44 -5.80
N GLY A 436 15.13 -17.27 -5.76
CA GLY A 436 14.14 -16.86 -6.72
C GLY A 436 14.74 -16.21 -7.97
N LEU A 437 15.64 -15.25 -7.81
CA LEU A 437 16.36 -14.59 -8.91
C LEU A 437 17.86 -14.46 -8.59
N VAL A 438 18.69 -14.62 -9.63
CA VAL A 438 20.14 -14.45 -9.58
C VAL A 438 20.54 -13.33 -10.53
N GLY A 439 21.17 -12.29 -9.99
CA GLY A 439 21.80 -11.20 -10.74
C GLY A 439 23.31 -11.39 -10.81
N LEU A 440 23.91 -11.10 -11.96
CA LEU A 440 25.36 -10.88 -12.06
C LEU A 440 25.66 -9.42 -11.73
N GLU A 441 26.42 -9.15 -10.66
CA GLU A 441 26.86 -7.79 -10.33
C GLU A 441 28.12 -7.44 -11.11
N TRP A 442 29.13 -8.29 -10.98
CA TRP A 442 30.43 -8.09 -11.62
C TRP A 442 31.17 -9.40 -11.78
N ALA A 443 32.13 -9.43 -12.71
CA ALA A 443 33.09 -10.51 -12.86
C ALA A 443 34.44 -9.90 -13.23
N TRP A 444 35.49 -10.33 -12.54
CA TRP A 444 36.83 -9.77 -12.72
C TRP A 444 37.85 -10.84 -13.06
N LYS A 445 38.90 -10.38 -13.75
CA LYS A 445 40.08 -11.14 -14.05
C LYS A 445 41.28 -10.25 -13.89
N GLU A 446 42.02 -10.47 -12.81
CA GLU A 446 43.14 -9.64 -12.44
C GLU A 446 44.45 -10.41 -12.55
N VAL A 447 45.50 -9.71 -12.99
CA VAL A 447 46.85 -10.23 -13.09
C VAL A 447 47.79 -9.16 -12.56
N GLU A 448 48.26 -9.35 -11.33
CA GLU A 448 49.24 -8.47 -10.69
C GLU A 448 50.50 -9.30 -10.37
N ASP A 449 51.63 -8.90 -10.94
CA ASP A 449 52.90 -9.65 -10.89
C ASP A 449 52.75 -11.15 -11.21
N ASP A 450 52.95 -12.03 -10.20
CA ASP A 450 52.81 -13.48 -10.31
C ASP A 450 51.45 -14.01 -9.81
N TRP A 451 50.57 -13.13 -9.30
CA TRP A 451 49.23 -13.45 -8.82
C TRP A 451 48.20 -13.31 -9.95
N LYS A 452 47.32 -14.31 -10.05
CA LYS A 452 46.21 -14.31 -11.01
C LYS A 452 44.93 -14.62 -10.29
N GLU A 453 43.95 -13.76 -10.49
CA GLU A 453 42.67 -13.86 -9.83
C GLU A 453 41.52 -13.93 -10.82
N LEU A 454 40.53 -14.73 -10.48
CA LEU A 454 39.29 -14.86 -11.23
C LEU A 454 38.14 -15.00 -10.24
N GLY A 455 37.19 -14.07 -10.32
CA GLY A 455 36.04 -14.05 -9.43
C GLY A 455 34.81 -13.46 -10.08
N LEU A 456 33.70 -13.54 -9.35
CA LEU A 456 32.46 -12.85 -9.66
C LEU A 456 31.69 -12.52 -8.39
N ALA A 457 30.83 -11.51 -8.50
CA ALA A 457 29.83 -11.12 -7.53
C ALA A 457 28.43 -11.42 -8.07
N LEU A 458 27.57 -11.98 -7.22
CA LEU A 458 26.19 -12.31 -7.51
C LEU A 458 25.29 -11.66 -6.46
N SER A 459 24.21 -11.03 -6.91
CA SER A 459 23.08 -10.71 -6.03
C SER A 459 22.05 -11.84 -6.12
N LEU A 460 21.62 -12.32 -4.97
CA LEU A 460 20.52 -13.26 -4.83
C LEU A 460 19.29 -12.53 -4.30
N TYR A 461 18.14 -12.99 -4.76
CA TYR A 461 16.85 -12.41 -4.43
C TYR A 461 15.83 -13.51 -4.14
N ASP A 462 14.86 -13.21 -3.26
CA ASP A 462 13.82 -14.15 -2.81
C ASP A 462 14.42 -15.47 -2.29
N ILE A 463 15.23 -15.35 -1.24
CA ILE A 463 16.05 -16.44 -0.70
C ILE A 463 15.27 -17.15 0.40
N GLY A 464 15.12 -18.47 0.33
CA GLY A 464 14.59 -19.28 1.42
C GLY A 464 15.67 -20.21 1.98
N PHE A 465 15.73 -20.36 3.30
CA PHE A 465 16.59 -21.34 3.94
C PHE A 465 16.09 -21.73 5.34
N GLU A 466 15.94 -23.04 5.59
CA GLU A 466 15.50 -23.60 6.88
C GLU A 466 14.16 -23.04 7.40
N GLY A 467 13.16 -22.89 6.51
CA GLY A 467 11.83 -22.38 6.89
C GLY A 467 11.84 -20.90 7.26
N GLN A 468 12.76 -20.13 6.67
CA GLN A 468 12.81 -18.68 6.76
C GLN A 468 13.02 -18.11 5.36
N THR A 469 12.44 -16.95 5.12
CA THR A 469 12.57 -16.20 3.85
C THR A 469 13.31 -14.89 4.07
N TYR A 470 14.22 -14.57 3.16
CA TYR A 470 15.13 -13.44 3.18
C TYR A 470 15.05 -12.70 1.84
N HIS A 471 15.17 -11.38 1.85
CA HIS A 471 14.92 -10.56 0.67
C HIS A 471 16.03 -10.64 -0.36
N SER A 472 17.23 -10.22 0.02
CA SER A 472 18.39 -10.14 -0.87
C SER A 472 19.68 -10.47 -0.14
N LEU A 473 20.66 -10.94 -0.91
CA LEU A 473 22.03 -11.17 -0.49
C LEU A 473 22.96 -11.03 -1.68
N SER A 474 23.87 -10.06 -1.63
CA SER A 474 25.01 -10.01 -2.53
C SER A 474 26.21 -10.69 -1.88
N PHE A 475 26.88 -11.52 -2.66
CA PHE A 475 28.07 -12.22 -2.25
C PHE A 475 28.96 -12.45 -3.46
N PHE A 476 30.24 -12.66 -3.22
CA PHE A 476 31.20 -12.91 -4.27
C PHE A 476 32.05 -14.13 -3.96
N VAL A 477 32.59 -14.73 -5.00
CA VAL A 477 33.47 -15.89 -4.91
C VAL A 477 34.57 -15.77 -5.93
N GLY A 478 35.77 -16.21 -5.55
CA GLY A 478 36.89 -16.20 -6.45
C GLY A 478 37.96 -17.23 -6.14
N VAL A 479 38.89 -17.32 -7.07
CA VAL A 479 40.09 -18.15 -6.99
C VAL A 479 41.30 -17.33 -7.40
N GLY A 480 42.29 -17.31 -6.52
CA GLY A 480 43.60 -16.73 -6.77
C GLY A 480 44.67 -17.82 -6.87
N GLU A 481 45.60 -17.66 -7.81
CA GLU A 481 46.77 -18.53 -7.97
C GLU A 481 48.02 -17.68 -8.22
N GLY A 482 49.04 -17.84 -7.38
CA GLY A 482 50.32 -17.15 -7.50
C GLY A 482 51.36 -17.66 -6.50
N GLU A 483 52.64 -17.52 -6.82
CA GLU A 483 53.78 -17.92 -5.96
C GLU A 483 53.76 -19.39 -5.45
N GLY A 484 53.05 -20.29 -6.15
CA GLY A 484 52.88 -21.69 -5.74
C GLY A 484 51.78 -21.90 -4.70
N GLU A 485 51.06 -20.85 -4.34
CA GLU A 485 49.88 -20.85 -3.50
C GLU A 485 48.63 -20.74 -4.36
N ARG A 486 47.53 -21.24 -3.79
CA ARG A 486 46.22 -21.21 -4.40
C ARG A 486 45.18 -20.97 -3.34
N GLU A 487 44.41 -19.92 -3.51
CA GLU A 487 43.41 -19.49 -2.56
C GLU A 487 42.03 -19.49 -3.22
N VAL A 488 41.03 -19.89 -2.45
CA VAL A 488 39.62 -19.75 -2.82
C VAL A 488 38.95 -19.00 -1.70
N TYR A 489 38.03 -18.12 -2.05
CA TYR A 489 37.30 -17.35 -1.07
C TYR A 489 35.83 -17.25 -1.44
N PHE A 490 35.04 -17.04 -0.40
CA PHE A 490 33.67 -16.58 -0.42
C PHE A 490 33.68 -15.27 0.36
N GLY A 491 33.03 -14.25 -0.13
CA GLY A 491 32.80 -13.06 0.67
C GLY A 491 31.45 -12.41 0.42
N ALA A 492 31.11 -11.49 1.30
CA ALA A 492 29.87 -10.74 1.26
C ALA A 492 30.09 -9.36 1.90
N GLU A 493 29.34 -8.39 1.42
CA GLU A 493 29.37 -7.02 1.93
C GLU A 493 28.11 -6.74 2.77
N LYS A 494 28.22 -5.83 3.73
CA LYS A 494 27.10 -5.45 4.59
C LYS A 494 26.02 -4.72 3.81
N GLU A 495 26.44 -3.92 2.83
CA GLU A 495 25.61 -3.19 1.88
C GLU A 495 24.81 -4.17 1.01
N GLY A 496 25.39 -5.34 0.71
CA GLY A 496 24.73 -6.43 -0.01
C GLY A 496 23.76 -7.27 0.84
N CYS A 497 23.64 -7.02 2.14
CA CYS A 497 22.90 -7.88 3.07
C CYS A 497 21.58 -7.21 3.49
N GLY A 498 20.51 -7.50 2.74
CA GLY A 498 19.21 -6.86 2.92
C GLY A 498 18.45 -7.26 4.19
N THR A 499 17.26 -6.70 4.39
CA THR A 499 16.42 -7.00 5.57
C THR A 499 16.26 -8.51 5.82
N GLY A 500 16.64 -8.94 7.04
CA GLY A 500 16.57 -10.34 7.48
C GLY A 500 17.74 -11.22 7.04
N CYS A 501 18.69 -10.70 6.24
CA CYS A 501 19.79 -11.44 5.64
C CYS A 501 20.52 -12.39 6.63
N PRO A 502 20.70 -13.69 6.29
CA PRO A 502 21.29 -14.68 7.20
C PRO A 502 22.75 -14.44 7.55
N LEU A 503 23.46 -13.63 6.76
CA LEU A 503 24.86 -13.28 7.02
C LEU A 503 25.01 -12.08 7.94
N SER A 504 23.92 -11.40 8.34
CA SER A 504 23.98 -10.22 9.21
C SER A 504 24.80 -10.47 10.48
N SER A 505 24.63 -11.64 11.12
CA SER A 505 25.38 -11.99 12.33
C SER A 505 26.88 -12.21 12.11
N VAL A 506 27.29 -12.55 10.89
CA VAL A 506 28.70 -12.71 10.48
C VAL A 506 29.28 -11.34 10.17
N LEU A 507 28.56 -10.54 9.39
CA LEU A 507 28.95 -9.19 8.96
C LEU A 507 29.06 -8.21 10.14
N ASP A 508 28.18 -8.32 11.14
CA ASP A 508 28.24 -7.50 12.35
C ASP A 508 29.47 -7.79 13.24
N ARG A 509 30.17 -8.92 13.01
CA ARG A 509 31.38 -9.28 13.74
C ARG A 509 32.67 -8.86 13.03
N VAL A 510 32.60 -8.48 11.76
CA VAL A 510 33.80 -8.15 10.98
C VAL A 510 34.42 -6.84 11.45
N THR A 511 35.75 -6.79 11.44
CA THR A 511 36.48 -5.56 11.74
C THR A 511 36.44 -4.66 10.50
N PHE A 512 36.18 -3.36 10.69
CA PHE A 512 36.17 -2.38 9.62
C PHE A 512 37.54 -2.31 8.94
N GLU A 513 37.55 -2.33 7.62
CA GLU A 513 38.73 -1.99 6.83
C GLU A 513 38.58 -0.58 6.28
N THR A 514 39.70 0.08 6.02
CA THR A 514 39.73 1.43 5.42
C THR A 514 40.69 1.38 4.25
N ASP A 515 40.21 1.73 3.07
CA ASP A 515 41.03 1.77 1.86
C ASP A 515 42.03 2.94 1.90
N GLU A 516 42.87 3.02 0.86
CA GLU A 516 43.89 4.07 0.72
C GLU A 516 43.28 5.48 0.56
N ASP A 517 42.01 5.57 0.14
CA ASP A 517 41.25 6.79 -0.06
C ASP A 517 40.47 7.24 1.20
N GLY A 518 40.50 6.43 2.27
CA GLY A 518 39.85 6.72 3.54
C GLY A 518 38.39 6.26 3.62
N ASN A 519 37.91 5.47 2.65
CA ASN A 519 36.59 4.87 2.71
C ASN A 519 36.62 3.62 3.58
N THR A 520 35.68 3.52 4.50
CA THR A 520 35.50 2.31 5.32
C THR A 520 34.48 1.38 4.69
N TYR A 521 34.85 0.12 4.47
CA TYR A 521 33.96 -0.92 3.94
C TYR A 521 33.79 -2.07 4.94
N HIS A 522 32.62 -2.72 4.87
CA HIS A 522 32.19 -3.79 5.77
C HIS A 522 32.07 -5.12 5.02
N GLU A 523 33.22 -5.70 4.72
CA GLU A 523 33.31 -6.92 3.95
C GLU A 523 33.77 -8.09 4.83
N VAL A 524 33.13 -9.25 4.66
CA VAL A 524 33.65 -10.52 5.18
C VAL A 524 34.15 -11.37 4.03
N TRP A 525 35.37 -11.90 4.18
CA TRP A 525 35.90 -12.99 3.37
C TRP A 525 36.10 -14.24 4.23
N ILE A 526 35.90 -15.39 3.61
CA ILE A 526 35.97 -16.71 4.21
C ILE A 526 36.70 -17.60 3.23
N ASN A 527 37.78 -18.25 3.68
CA ASN A 527 38.42 -19.32 2.95
C ASN A 527 38.21 -20.66 3.69
N PRO A 528 38.68 -21.81 3.18
CA PRO A 528 38.49 -23.08 3.86
C PRO A 528 39.02 -23.10 5.30
N ARG A 529 40.12 -22.41 5.60
CA ARG A 529 40.83 -22.49 6.89
C ARG A 529 40.49 -21.35 7.84
N ASP A 530 40.33 -20.15 7.30
CA ASP A 530 40.26 -18.88 8.03
C ASP A 530 39.12 -18.00 7.50
N ALA A 531 38.85 -16.90 8.20
CA ALA A 531 37.87 -15.87 7.86
C ALA A 531 38.41 -14.51 8.32
N SER A 532 37.81 -13.42 7.85
CA SER A 532 38.18 -12.05 8.23
C SER A 532 38.30 -11.84 9.74
N ASP A 533 39.17 -10.90 10.11
CA ASP A 533 39.41 -10.53 11.49
C ASP A 533 38.12 -10.06 12.19
N GLY A 534 37.87 -10.59 13.38
CA GLY A 534 36.68 -10.30 14.18
C GLY A 534 35.54 -11.32 14.05
N VAL A 535 35.43 -12.02 12.90
CA VAL A 535 34.34 -12.99 12.66
C VAL A 535 34.37 -14.16 13.64
N GLY A 536 35.59 -14.61 13.99
CA GLY A 536 35.81 -15.77 14.86
C GLY A 536 35.32 -17.08 14.25
N LYS A 537 34.85 -18.02 15.09
CA LYS A 537 34.32 -19.31 14.61
C LYS A 537 32.87 -19.16 14.16
N LEU A 538 32.58 -19.60 12.93
CA LEU A 538 31.22 -19.70 12.42
C LEU A 538 30.37 -20.64 13.27
N THR A 539 29.13 -20.23 13.55
CA THR A 539 28.12 -21.06 14.20
C THR A 539 27.65 -22.19 13.28
N ALA A 540 26.96 -23.18 13.83
CA ALA A 540 26.44 -24.29 13.03
C ALA A 540 25.41 -23.83 11.97
N SER A 541 24.62 -22.78 12.24
CA SER A 541 23.65 -22.23 11.28
C SER A 541 24.36 -21.47 10.16
N GLU A 542 25.33 -20.60 10.51
CA GLU A 542 26.16 -19.88 9.54
C GLU A 542 26.92 -20.84 8.61
N GLN A 543 27.51 -21.90 9.16
CA GLN A 543 28.19 -22.93 8.36
C GLN A 543 27.24 -23.62 7.37
N ARG A 544 25.99 -23.91 7.77
CA ARG A 544 25.03 -24.58 6.88
C ARG A 544 24.57 -23.66 5.76
N PHE A 545 24.30 -22.39 6.07
CA PHE A 545 23.87 -21.42 5.06
C PHE A 545 24.99 -21.12 4.04
N ILE A 546 26.20 -20.77 4.52
CA ILE A 546 27.35 -20.50 3.64
C ILE A 546 27.70 -21.75 2.81
N ALA A 547 27.62 -22.94 3.40
CA ALA A 547 27.82 -24.18 2.66
C ALA A 547 26.77 -24.41 1.57
N ALA A 548 25.51 -24.04 1.80
CA ALA A 548 24.46 -24.13 0.80
C ALA A 548 24.70 -23.16 -0.36
N LEU A 549 25.09 -21.90 -0.07
CA LEU A 549 25.46 -20.92 -1.09
C LEU A 549 26.61 -21.42 -1.96
N ILE A 550 27.74 -21.80 -1.35
CA ILE A 550 28.94 -22.29 -2.05
C ILE A 550 28.63 -23.53 -2.91
N LYS A 551 27.72 -24.40 -2.45
CA LYS A 551 27.27 -25.57 -3.20
C LYS A 551 26.41 -25.17 -4.40
N ALA A 552 25.61 -24.11 -4.28
CA ALA A 552 24.71 -23.61 -5.31
C ALA A 552 25.39 -22.74 -6.37
N VAL A 553 26.57 -22.16 -6.10
CA VAL A 553 27.29 -21.24 -7.02
C VAL A 553 27.32 -21.73 -8.47
N PRO A 554 27.71 -22.98 -8.80
CA PRO A 554 27.76 -23.42 -10.20
C PRO A 554 26.39 -23.42 -10.90
N GLY A 555 25.31 -23.62 -10.15
CA GLY A 555 23.94 -23.54 -10.66
C GLY A 555 23.52 -22.09 -10.88
N MET A 556 23.86 -21.21 -9.93
CA MET A 556 23.54 -19.77 -9.99
C MET A 556 24.28 -19.08 -11.16
N ILE A 557 25.56 -19.38 -11.35
CA ILE A 557 26.33 -18.83 -12.49
C ILE A 557 25.72 -19.27 -13.81
N ALA A 558 25.26 -20.51 -13.94
CA ALA A 558 24.68 -20.99 -15.20
C ALA A 558 23.47 -20.17 -15.65
N GLU A 559 22.74 -19.53 -14.72
CA GLU A 559 21.62 -18.65 -15.05
C GLU A 559 22.06 -17.30 -15.63
N THR A 560 23.30 -16.90 -15.35
CA THR A 560 23.85 -15.62 -15.84
C THR A 560 24.36 -15.71 -17.28
N GLU A 561 24.28 -16.86 -17.97
CA GLU A 561 24.86 -17.04 -19.31
C GLU A 561 24.38 -16.00 -20.33
N ASN A 562 23.12 -15.59 -20.22
CA ASN A 562 22.50 -14.59 -21.09
C ASN A 562 22.37 -13.21 -20.43
N ASP A 563 23.02 -12.99 -19.28
CA ASP A 563 22.98 -11.70 -18.59
C ASP A 563 23.74 -10.64 -19.40
N ALA A 564 23.09 -9.50 -19.66
CA ALA A 564 23.65 -8.41 -20.45
C ALA A 564 24.91 -7.80 -19.79
N THR A 565 25.06 -7.95 -18.47
CA THR A 565 26.22 -7.49 -17.71
C THR A 565 27.53 -8.08 -18.25
N TRP A 566 27.51 -9.31 -18.79
CA TRP A 566 28.68 -9.88 -19.45
C TRP A 566 29.18 -9.04 -20.63
N ARG A 567 28.25 -8.48 -21.41
CA ARG A 567 28.60 -7.62 -22.55
C ARG A 567 29.08 -6.27 -22.06
N TYR A 568 28.37 -5.67 -21.12
CA TYR A 568 28.76 -4.38 -20.52
C TYR A 568 30.20 -4.42 -19.98
N MET A 569 30.52 -5.43 -19.15
CA MET A 569 31.88 -5.62 -18.62
C MET A 569 32.94 -5.85 -19.69
N ALA A 570 32.59 -6.54 -20.78
CA ALA A 570 33.51 -6.78 -21.89
C ALA A 570 33.80 -5.51 -22.68
N ASP A 571 32.79 -4.66 -22.87
CA ASP A 571 32.92 -3.36 -23.55
C ASP A 571 33.74 -2.39 -22.68
N GLU A 572 33.43 -2.26 -21.38
CA GLU A 572 34.16 -1.41 -20.43
C GLU A 572 35.63 -1.83 -20.30
N ALA A 573 35.90 -3.14 -20.12
CA ALA A 573 37.27 -3.64 -20.08
C ALA A 573 38.03 -3.38 -21.39
N ALA A 574 37.35 -3.43 -22.54
CA ALA A 574 37.97 -3.13 -23.83
C ALA A 574 38.33 -1.64 -23.98
N GLU A 575 37.52 -0.73 -23.42
CA GLU A 575 37.80 0.71 -23.40
C GLU A 575 39.01 1.03 -22.52
N GLU A 576 39.15 0.36 -21.38
CA GLU A 576 40.25 0.56 -20.43
C GLU A 576 41.52 -0.26 -20.76
N GLY A 577 41.45 -1.16 -21.75
CA GLY A 577 42.55 -2.05 -22.12
C GLY A 577 42.80 -3.17 -21.09
N LEU A 578 41.80 -3.48 -20.27
CA LEU A 578 41.79 -4.54 -19.27
C LEU A 578 41.24 -5.86 -19.86
N ALA A 579 41.40 -6.95 -19.13
CA ALA A 579 40.85 -8.25 -19.52
C ALA A 579 39.57 -8.54 -18.73
N SER A 580 38.46 -8.78 -19.42
CA SER A 580 37.23 -9.29 -18.80
C SER A 580 37.19 -10.83 -18.82
N PRO A 581 36.74 -11.50 -17.74
CA PRO A 581 36.57 -12.95 -17.74
C PRO A 581 35.43 -13.40 -18.64
N SER A 582 35.59 -14.55 -19.29
CA SER A 582 34.48 -15.19 -20.00
C SER A 582 33.59 -16.00 -19.05
N PHE A 583 32.29 -16.09 -19.36
CA PHE A 583 31.34 -16.99 -18.68
C PHE A 583 31.91 -18.40 -18.48
N ALA A 584 32.54 -18.98 -19.50
CA ALA A 584 33.12 -20.31 -19.43
C ALA A 584 34.34 -20.43 -18.49
N GLU A 585 35.11 -19.35 -18.30
CA GLU A 585 36.19 -19.31 -17.30
C GLU A 585 35.61 -19.31 -15.88
N VAL A 586 34.63 -18.44 -15.62
CA VAL A 586 33.97 -18.29 -14.32
C VAL A 586 33.19 -19.56 -13.94
N GLN A 587 32.47 -20.18 -14.87
CA GLN A 587 31.76 -21.44 -14.63
C GLN A 587 32.71 -22.62 -14.31
N ARG A 588 33.95 -22.60 -14.82
CA ARG A 588 34.96 -23.59 -14.44
C ARG A 588 35.57 -23.29 -13.07
N ALA A 589 35.76 -22.01 -12.73
CA ALA A 589 36.30 -21.59 -11.44
C ALA A 589 35.35 -21.94 -10.29
N SER A 590 34.04 -21.71 -10.45
CA SER A 590 33.05 -22.01 -9.43
C SER A 590 33.03 -23.46 -8.98
N ALA A 591 33.10 -24.40 -9.93
CA ALA A 591 33.20 -25.83 -9.62
C ALA A 591 34.47 -26.18 -8.81
N GLN A 592 35.55 -25.42 -9.00
CA GLN A 592 36.80 -25.59 -8.25
C GLN A 592 36.68 -25.04 -6.83
N ILE A 593 36.03 -23.88 -6.67
CA ILE A 593 35.74 -23.24 -5.38
C ILE A 593 34.91 -24.19 -4.51
N THR A 594 33.76 -24.67 -4.99
CA THR A 594 32.90 -25.61 -4.26
C THR A 594 33.68 -26.86 -3.82
N LYS A 595 34.53 -27.39 -4.70
CA LYS A 595 35.34 -28.58 -4.40
C LYS A 595 36.41 -28.32 -3.34
N ALA A 596 37.02 -27.14 -3.33
CA ALA A 596 38.04 -26.76 -2.37
C ALA A 596 37.45 -26.65 -0.96
N PHE A 597 36.32 -25.95 -0.79
CA PHE A 597 35.63 -25.87 0.50
C PHE A 597 35.09 -27.24 0.98
N ALA A 598 34.64 -28.11 0.06
CA ALA A 598 34.16 -29.45 0.43
C ALA A 598 35.27 -30.38 0.95
N ARG A 599 36.54 -30.14 0.59
CA ARG A 599 37.65 -31.05 0.90
C ARG A 599 38.27 -30.86 2.26
N SER A 600 38.29 -29.63 2.77
CA SER A 600 39.02 -29.31 4.01
C SER A 600 38.46 -28.08 4.68
N GLY A 601 38.72 -27.95 5.98
CA GLY A 601 38.45 -26.71 6.69
C GLY A 601 37.05 -26.60 7.29
N GLN A 602 36.64 -25.38 7.65
CA GLN A 602 35.48 -25.10 8.50
C GLN A 602 34.12 -25.51 7.89
N LEU A 603 34.01 -25.56 6.55
CA LEU A 603 32.77 -25.94 5.84
C LEU A 603 32.78 -27.38 5.29
N SER A 604 33.89 -28.12 5.44
CA SER A 604 34.08 -29.44 4.81
C SER A 604 33.04 -30.50 5.20
N ARG A 605 32.44 -30.39 6.38
CA ARG A 605 31.35 -31.27 6.82
C ARG A 605 29.97 -30.78 6.37
N ALA A 606 29.80 -29.47 6.25
CA ALA A 606 28.53 -28.83 5.94
C ALA A 606 28.20 -28.93 4.44
N ILE A 607 29.17 -28.70 3.55
CA ILE A 607 28.92 -28.69 2.09
C ILE A 607 28.34 -30.00 1.54
N PRO A 608 28.85 -31.20 1.91
CA PRO A 608 28.24 -32.44 1.44
C PRO A 608 26.79 -32.63 1.91
N GLN A 609 26.44 -32.04 3.06
CA GLN A 609 25.13 -32.15 3.71
C GLN A 609 24.18 -31.01 3.31
N ALA A 610 24.70 -29.93 2.73
CA ALA A 610 23.92 -28.78 2.34
C ALA A 610 22.84 -29.18 1.33
N PRO A 611 21.64 -28.57 1.38
CA PRO A 611 20.57 -28.87 0.45
C PRO A 611 20.96 -28.56 -0.99
N ALA A 612 20.19 -29.07 -1.95
CA ALA A 612 20.30 -28.62 -3.33
C ALA A 612 19.71 -27.21 -3.48
N LEU A 613 20.14 -26.49 -4.52
CA LEU A 613 19.48 -25.26 -4.93
C LEU A 613 18.07 -25.60 -5.42
N GLU A 614 17.08 -24.96 -4.83
CA GLU A 614 15.69 -25.00 -5.22
C GLU A 614 15.30 -23.63 -5.79
N ARG A 615 14.31 -23.61 -6.68
CA ARG A 615 13.83 -22.35 -7.26
C ARG A 615 12.74 -21.75 -6.39
N GLY A 616 12.88 -20.45 -6.14
CA GLY A 616 11.92 -19.66 -5.41
C GLY A 616 10.59 -19.50 -6.10
N VAL A 617 9.61 -19.02 -5.33
CA VAL A 617 8.30 -18.63 -5.85
C VAL A 617 8.47 -17.57 -6.93
N SER A 618 9.53 -16.73 -6.87
CA SER A 618 9.88 -15.72 -7.88
C SER A 618 10.41 -16.25 -9.25
N ALA A 619 10.33 -17.56 -9.53
CA ALA A 619 10.66 -18.12 -10.84
C ALA A 619 9.51 -17.89 -11.85
N GLN A 620 9.72 -17.01 -12.84
CA GLN A 620 8.75 -16.59 -13.87
C GLN A 620 7.40 -16.08 -13.31
N GLY A 621 7.21 -14.75 -13.26
CA GLY A 621 5.91 -14.11 -13.02
C GLY A 621 5.61 -13.71 -11.58
N SER A 622 6.62 -13.58 -10.73
CA SER A 622 6.44 -13.56 -9.27
C SER A 622 7.34 -12.59 -8.51
N ALA A 623 7.99 -11.71 -9.26
CA ALA A 623 8.79 -10.60 -8.75
C ALA A 623 7.99 -9.28 -8.69
N GLY A 624 6.66 -9.37 -8.69
CA GLY A 624 5.81 -8.21 -8.89
C GLY A 624 5.85 -7.64 -10.31
N LEU A 625 6.44 -8.40 -11.24
CA LEU A 625 6.55 -8.09 -12.65
C LEU A 625 5.98 -9.25 -13.47
N PRO A 626 5.28 -8.95 -14.58
CA PRO A 626 4.79 -9.95 -15.52
C PRO A 626 5.89 -10.93 -15.95
N ALA A 627 5.53 -12.19 -16.19
CA ALA A 627 6.47 -13.25 -16.50
C ALA A 627 7.32 -12.94 -17.74
N GLU A 628 6.73 -12.25 -18.71
CA GLU A 628 7.33 -11.79 -19.95
C GLU A 628 8.42 -10.74 -19.68
N VAL A 629 8.15 -9.74 -18.84
CA VAL A 629 9.12 -8.69 -18.47
C VAL A 629 10.29 -9.31 -17.71
N LEU A 630 9.99 -10.21 -16.75
CA LEU A 630 11.02 -10.91 -16.01
C LEU A 630 11.87 -11.80 -16.94
N ALA A 631 11.24 -12.50 -17.90
CA ALA A 631 11.92 -13.34 -18.88
C ALA A 631 12.86 -12.54 -19.80
N MET A 632 12.49 -11.31 -20.17
CA MET A 632 13.38 -10.38 -20.89
C MET A 632 14.53 -9.91 -20.00
N ALA A 633 14.27 -9.60 -18.73
CA ALA A 633 15.28 -9.15 -17.77
C ALA A 633 16.36 -10.20 -17.48
N VAL A 634 16.00 -11.49 -17.52
CA VAL A 634 16.95 -12.62 -17.36
C VAL A 634 17.50 -13.14 -18.69
N GLY A 635 17.24 -12.46 -19.81
CA GLY A 635 17.81 -12.78 -21.12
C GLY A 635 17.26 -14.06 -21.76
N THR A 636 16.13 -14.58 -21.30
CA THR A 636 15.48 -15.77 -21.90
C THR A 636 14.61 -15.41 -23.10
N ILE A 637 14.17 -14.16 -23.20
CA ILE A 637 13.45 -13.58 -24.33
C ILE A 637 14.20 -12.33 -24.79
N LYS A 638 14.19 -12.05 -26.10
CA LYS A 638 14.84 -10.86 -26.66
C LYS A 638 14.06 -9.60 -26.28
N THR A 639 14.74 -8.62 -25.68
CA THR A 639 14.20 -7.29 -25.42
C THR A 639 14.06 -6.48 -26.72
N PRO A 640 12.97 -5.69 -26.90
CA PRO A 640 12.88 -4.66 -27.94
C PRO A 640 14.00 -3.61 -27.81
N ARG A 641 14.12 -2.72 -28.81
CA ARG A 641 14.98 -1.53 -28.67
C ARG A 641 14.19 -0.44 -27.94
N SER A 642 14.87 0.46 -27.24
CA SER A 642 14.24 1.58 -26.53
C SER A 642 13.59 2.61 -27.46
N ASP A 643 13.91 2.60 -28.76
CA ASP A 643 13.31 3.49 -29.75
C ASP A 643 12.20 2.82 -30.59
N ASP A 644 11.67 1.68 -30.10
CA ASP A 644 10.61 0.91 -30.74
C ASP A 644 9.32 0.93 -29.88
N ASP A 645 8.76 2.13 -29.71
CA ASP A 645 7.58 2.41 -28.87
C ASP A 645 6.40 1.45 -29.18
N GLU A 646 6.16 1.14 -30.46
CA GLU A 646 5.09 0.24 -30.90
C GLU A 646 5.26 -1.18 -30.33
N ALA A 647 6.49 -1.70 -30.28
CA ALA A 647 6.77 -3.01 -29.73
C ALA A 647 6.63 -3.04 -28.20
N ILE A 648 7.00 -1.95 -27.52
CA ILE A 648 6.86 -1.79 -26.07
C ILE A 648 5.37 -1.74 -25.70
N ASP A 649 4.60 -0.90 -26.40
CA ASP A 649 3.16 -0.74 -26.17
C ASP A 649 2.39 -2.06 -26.36
N GLN A 650 2.69 -2.83 -27.40
CA GLN A 650 2.07 -4.14 -27.63
C GLN A 650 2.33 -5.15 -26.51
N ILE A 651 3.51 -5.10 -25.89
CA ILE A 651 3.84 -5.97 -24.76
C ILE A 651 3.02 -5.56 -23.53
N VAL A 652 2.94 -4.26 -23.24
CA VAL A 652 2.17 -3.73 -22.11
C VAL A 652 0.67 -4.00 -22.29
N GLU A 653 0.12 -3.79 -23.48
CA GLU A 653 -1.27 -4.08 -23.83
C GLU A 653 -1.60 -5.57 -23.67
N SER A 654 -0.73 -6.48 -24.14
CA SER A 654 -0.94 -7.92 -23.95
C SER A 654 -0.93 -8.34 -22.48
N ILE A 655 -0.10 -7.72 -21.64
CA ILE A 655 -0.06 -7.97 -20.19
C ILE A 655 -1.35 -7.47 -19.55
N TYR A 656 -1.77 -6.26 -19.94
CA TYR A 656 -3.02 -5.65 -19.49
C TYR A 656 -4.22 -6.58 -19.81
N ASP A 657 -4.39 -6.97 -21.07
CA ASP A 657 -5.50 -7.84 -21.50
C ASP A 657 -5.53 -9.15 -20.72
N THR A 658 -4.39 -9.83 -20.59
CA THR A 658 -4.31 -11.12 -19.88
C THR A 658 -4.73 -10.99 -18.42
N LEU A 659 -4.25 -9.95 -17.73
CA LEU A 659 -4.61 -9.69 -16.33
C LEU A 659 -6.11 -9.45 -16.17
N PHE A 660 -6.70 -8.64 -17.05
CA PHE A 660 -8.11 -8.28 -16.96
C PHE A 660 -9.05 -9.42 -17.36
N GLU A 661 -8.69 -10.22 -18.36
CA GLU A 661 -9.42 -11.45 -18.72
C GLU A 661 -9.47 -12.47 -17.56
N GLU A 662 -8.36 -12.66 -16.85
CA GLU A 662 -8.30 -13.58 -15.70
C GLU A 662 -9.14 -13.10 -14.50
N ARG A 663 -9.27 -11.78 -14.34
CA ARG A 663 -9.93 -11.15 -13.18
C ARG A 663 -11.42 -10.88 -13.38
N ALA A 664 -11.89 -10.68 -14.61
CA ALA A 664 -13.30 -10.42 -14.94
C ALA A 664 -14.25 -11.44 -14.29
N ALA A 665 -13.85 -12.70 -14.25
CA ALA A 665 -14.60 -13.78 -13.64
C ALA A 665 -14.72 -13.71 -12.10
N VAL A 666 -13.69 -13.20 -11.42
CA VAL A 666 -13.69 -13.00 -9.96
C VAL A 666 -14.64 -11.88 -9.60
N TYR A 667 -14.64 -10.82 -10.42
CA TYR A 667 -15.39 -9.61 -10.16
C TYR A 667 -16.91 -9.76 -10.37
N GLN A 668 -17.33 -10.66 -11.26
CA GLN A 668 -18.74 -10.98 -11.48
C GLN A 668 -19.37 -11.87 -10.39
N ALA A 669 -18.56 -12.52 -9.54
CA ALA A 669 -19.04 -13.68 -8.80
C ALA A 669 -19.86 -13.38 -7.53
N ARG A 670 -19.84 -12.17 -6.94
CA ARG A 670 -20.43 -11.94 -5.61
C ARG A 670 -20.86 -10.52 -5.28
N LEU A 671 -22.00 -10.07 -5.80
CA LEU A 671 -22.78 -9.04 -5.10
C LEU A 671 -23.71 -9.74 -4.10
N SER A 672 -23.90 -9.15 -2.92
CA SER A 672 -24.81 -9.67 -1.88
C SER A 672 -26.25 -9.85 -2.41
N GLU A 673 -26.63 -9.03 -3.40
CA GLU A 673 -27.79 -9.23 -4.28
C GLU A 673 -27.42 -8.88 -5.72
N THR A 674 -27.69 -9.77 -6.68
CA THR A 674 -27.68 -9.47 -8.12
C THR A 674 -29.09 -9.55 -8.69
N PHE A 675 -29.41 -8.62 -9.58
CA PHE A 675 -30.71 -8.58 -10.25
C PHE A 675 -30.52 -8.66 -11.76
N ALA A 676 -31.16 -9.66 -12.39
CA ALA A 676 -31.11 -9.86 -13.83
C ALA A 676 -31.80 -8.73 -14.63
N GLY A 677 -32.51 -7.83 -13.95
CA GLY A 677 -33.06 -6.62 -14.54
C GLY A 677 -33.94 -5.83 -13.57
N PRO A 678 -34.45 -4.67 -14.02
CA PRO A 678 -35.19 -3.71 -13.19
C PRO A 678 -36.40 -4.27 -12.44
N GLU A 679 -37.19 -5.14 -13.08
CA GLU A 679 -38.40 -5.71 -12.48
C GLU A 679 -38.09 -6.62 -11.27
N GLN A 680 -37.00 -7.38 -11.34
CA GLN A 680 -36.55 -8.22 -10.23
C GLN A 680 -36.05 -7.36 -9.07
N TRP A 681 -35.32 -6.29 -9.38
CA TRP A 681 -34.86 -5.31 -8.40
C TRP A 681 -36.03 -4.61 -7.70
N LEU A 682 -37.00 -4.12 -8.46
CA LEU A 682 -38.20 -3.48 -7.90
C LEU A 682 -38.98 -4.44 -7.00
N ALA A 683 -39.13 -5.70 -7.41
CA ALA A 683 -39.81 -6.71 -6.60
C ALA A 683 -39.09 -6.99 -5.26
N ALA A 684 -37.77 -6.83 -5.21
CA ALA A 684 -36.99 -6.96 -3.99
C ALA A 684 -37.09 -5.74 -3.08
N MET A 685 -37.37 -4.54 -3.61
CA MET A 685 -37.52 -3.33 -2.80
C MET A 685 -38.64 -3.48 -1.74
N PRO A 686 -38.53 -2.85 -0.56
CA PRO A 686 -39.63 -2.83 0.41
C PRO A 686 -40.88 -2.19 -0.19
N ALA A 687 -42.07 -2.61 0.26
CA ALA A 687 -43.35 -2.20 -0.34
C ALA A 687 -43.54 -0.67 -0.48
N GLN A 688 -43.04 0.11 0.49
CA GLN A 688 -43.11 1.58 0.45
C GLN A 688 -42.21 2.22 -0.62
N ALA A 689 -41.17 1.51 -1.09
CA ALA A 689 -40.31 1.92 -2.19
C ALA A 689 -40.79 1.41 -3.56
N GLN A 690 -41.81 0.54 -3.62
CA GLN A 690 -42.39 0.02 -4.88
C GLN A 690 -43.43 0.97 -5.52
N THR A 691 -43.31 2.26 -5.26
CA THR A 691 -44.14 3.32 -5.86
C THR A 691 -43.23 4.34 -6.52
N SER A 692 -43.73 5.10 -7.48
CA SER A 692 -42.91 6.09 -8.17
C SER A 692 -42.35 7.16 -7.20
N ALA A 693 -43.13 7.56 -6.18
CA ALA A 693 -42.68 8.40 -5.07
C ALA A 693 -41.66 7.71 -4.14
N GLY A 694 -41.86 6.43 -3.84
CA GLY A 694 -40.95 5.64 -3.03
C GLY A 694 -39.58 5.46 -3.68
N LEU A 695 -39.54 5.22 -4.99
CA LEU A 695 -38.31 5.15 -5.78
C LEU A 695 -37.56 6.47 -5.80
N GLU A 696 -38.28 7.59 -5.93
CA GLU A 696 -37.68 8.93 -5.84
C GLU A 696 -36.98 9.13 -4.48
N ILE A 697 -37.60 8.72 -3.37
CA ILE A 697 -37.01 8.81 -2.02
C ILE A 697 -35.82 7.84 -1.86
N ALA A 698 -35.90 6.65 -2.45
CA ALA A 698 -34.86 5.64 -2.36
C ALA A 698 -33.61 6.00 -3.18
N LEU A 699 -33.76 6.75 -4.27
CA LEU A 699 -32.66 7.05 -5.20
C LEU A 699 -32.14 8.49 -5.09
N LEU A 700 -32.98 9.46 -4.71
CA LEU A 700 -32.58 10.87 -4.63
C LEU A 700 -32.51 11.35 -3.17
N PRO A 701 -31.44 12.07 -2.77
CA PRO A 701 -31.32 12.60 -1.42
C PRO A 701 -32.35 13.69 -1.10
N VAL A 702 -32.85 14.37 -2.14
CA VAL A 702 -33.88 15.40 -2.08
C VAL A 702 -34.83 15.19 -3.27
N ARG A 703 -36.15 15.26 -3.00
CA ARG A 703 -37.18 15.07 -4.04
C ARG A 703 -37.04 16.10 -5.16
N ASN A 704 -37.33 15.68 -6.39
CA ASN A 704 -37.48 16.54 -7.55
C ASN A 704 -38.94 17.03 -7.68
N PRO A 705 -39.25 18.30 -7.41
CA PRO A 705 -40.60 18.82 -7.66
C PRO A 705 -41.00 18.74 -9.14
N ALA A 706 -40.04 18.63 -10.06
CA ALA A 706 -40.30 18.50 -11.49
C ALA A 706 -40.57 17.05 -11.95
N LEU A 707 -40.10 16.04 -11.20
CA LEU A 707 -40.45 14.63 -11.47
C LEU A 707 -41.71 14.19 -10.73
N ALA A 708 -42.06 14.87 -9.62
CA ALA A 708 -43.29 14.72 -8.82
C ALA A 708 -44.10 13.47 -9.14
N THR A 709 -43.63 12.33 -8.63
CA THR A 709 -43.98 11.03 -9.17
C THR A 709 -45.32 10.47 -8.67
N ASP A 710 -46.00 11.14 -7.75
CA ASP A 710 -47.18 10.67 -7.00
C ASP A 710 -46.95 9.30 -6.31
N ASP A 711 -47.74 8.94 -5.29
CA ASP A 711 -47.66 7.61 -4.64
C ASP A 711 -48.36 6.51 -5.48
N LYS A 712 -48.19 6.55 -6.80
CA LYS A 712 -48.79 5.60 -7.75
C LYS A 712 -47.95 4.32 -7.87
N ALA A 713 -48.60 3.25 -8.32
CA ALA A 713 -47.90 2.05 -8.76
C ALA A 713 -46.94 2.42 -9.92
N VAL A 714 -45.79 1.74 -9.97
CA VAL A 714 -44.80 2.00 -11.00
C VAL A 714 -45.35 1.63 -12.39
N GLU A 715 -45.42 2.61 -13.27
CA GLU A 715 -45.71 2.45 -14.71
C GLU A 715 -44.49 2.98 -15.48
N GLY A 716 -43.99 2.22 -16.47
CA GLY A 716 -42.79 2.62 -17.23
C GLY A 716 -41.54 2.69 -16.36
N LEU A 717 -41.20 1.59 -15.68
CA LEU A 717 -40.09 1.49 -14.73
C LEU A 717 -38.77 1.97 -15.34
N ASP A 718 -38.44 1.54 -16.56
CA ASP A 718 -37.21 1.90 -17.24
C ASP A 718 -37.09 3.43 -17.42
N ASP A 719 -38.10 4.06 -18.04
CA ASP A 719 -38.13 5.53 -18.24
C ASP A 719 -38.00 6.30 -16.92
N LEU A 720 -38.63 5.80 -15.86
CA LEU A 720 -38.53 6.38 -14.52
C LEU A 720 -37.12 6.23 -13.94
N LEU A 721 -36.50 5.06 -14.07
CA LEU A 721 -35.14 4.81 -13.59
C LEU A 721 -34.12 5.69 -14.31
N PHE A 722 -34.17 5.79 -15.65
CA PHE A 722 -33.34 6.72 -16.40
C PHE A 722 -33.53 8.16 -15.92
N SER A 723 -34.79 8.58 -15.70
CA SER A 723 -35.09 9.93 -15.23
C SER A 723 -34.54 10.22 -13.83
N LEU A 724 -34.49 9.21 -12.95
CA LEU A 724 -33.98 9.34 -11.58
C LEU A 724 -32.46 9.25 -11.52
N VAL A 725 -31.84 8.32 -12.25
CA VAL A 725 -30.37 8.14 -12.29
C VAL A 725 -29.69 9.33 -12.96
N LEU A 726 -30.26 9.86 -14.04
CA LEU A 726 -29.71 11.02 -14.75
C LEU A 726 -30.14 12.36 -14.14
N ASP A 727 -30.90 12.36 -13.03
CA ASP A 727 -31.19 13.57 -12.29
C ASP A 727 -29.90 14.10 -11.63
N PRO A 728 -29.57 15.40 -11.75
CA PRO A 728 -28.38 15.98 -11.12
C PRO A 728 -28.26 15.70 -9.61
N ARG A 729 -29.39 15.50 -8.91
CA ARG A 729 -29.41 15.17 -7.48
C ARG A 729 -28.91 13.75 -7.17
N PHE A 730 -28.86 12.85 -8.14
CA PHE A 730 -28.29 11.50 -7.96
C PHE A 730 -26.77 11.54 -7.67
N HIS A 731 -26.08 12.59 -8.14
CA HIS A 731 -24.68 12.85 -7.84
C HIS A 731 -24.44 13.36 -6.41
N LEU A 732 -25.49 13.59 -5.62
CA LEU A 732 -25.41 14.13 -4.27
C LEU A 732 -25.63 13.01 -3.25
N LYS A 733 -25.01 13.15 -2.07
CA LYS A 733 -25.21 12.25 -0.93
C LYS A 733 -25.82 12.96 0.26
#